data_AF-A0A660Y0U2-F1
#
_entry.id   AF-A0A660Y0U2-F1
#
_cell.length_a   1.000
_cell.length_b   1.000
_cell.length_c   1.000
_cell.angle_alpha   90.00
_cell.angle_beta   90.00
_cell.angle_gamma   90.00
#
_symmetry.space_group_name_H-M   'P 1'
#
loop_
_entity.id
_entity.type
_entity.pdbx_description
1 polymer ?
#
loop_
_entity_poly.entity_id
_entity_poly.type
_entity_poly.pdbx_seq_one_letter_code
_entity_poly.pdbx_strand_id
1 'polypeptide(L)'
;MPQNKLHSLSKISNCMRVVCLVTLLTGQIFALQQAITFEKIPLYEGQHLLTVFDITQDSVGYVWFASNKGMFRYDGYRFKHYILEKDKNITWNSKVLMTVDPQGNLWAVFQHSLYKYNPVKESFEPYQVNGYQNRMRFYSIASDSSYIWLGNNKGLIYQVDKKTFESNKLNLKKDQYQNKILILGLSITDSLLWIGSNIGLHKYNYCKSDTNKGPIKILFPSDNLKLYVRGLLIDGNNLFFGSTECKLNHFENGKFRQYDWSNKKRPDSKLETSRINSMCFDNNKNIWIASNSAGVLFFNRKSKRFSSSCIDTDLFQGLKPDPFETIFVDKSGIVWVSRAGKGIFRSVIPPFKVTNYETIINPADSCRNEYLTNITELSNGTMVFSIDQNGLLFFDPIYNTFSFVKHEKGKLNTLPCNDITAMICDKKDNLWLGSPAGLIRYDIPHNLFEQYFPEPDSVHSHYFTQTKNKNYISSLCAYSDSILWVSTNNGIYKFNTSRQVFTEKYSTDSLSYIIPEKSIQQRAKPTCLEKDGEDILWVGTATAGIFLFDPDKRKFIKQYLIKRTTSSPIVINDIHCDSKKQIWVSSHTSGIFSFDSTTGEFINFSNQRGMISAGVDKFIEDSLSNLWLCCPNGVMLFNSETSTFTYFNQKDNFHFHVHKKNDGFNTRKNPVHDKNGKFISSKISKTRYTKYRTTGYTCRDGTLYFAGPNGFTQIRPDFLNQESNHKVYLSGFNIFNEPVHFDKPLYEVEEIKLSFKDYIFSFEFMFTNTGFVDRNKFAYWLQGFEKDWQYTGSNNTREYFNIPPGNYTMLVKACSAYGIWTKPLSINIIITPPFWQTWWFRISLFLFMAGVIGLIFWVREKNLQRQKNLLEIQVKERTNELHKSNKKLVDEIRFRRKVEKELRKSEEEYRDLFENAYDVIWISDPEGNIQAANHYLASLLGYSRNEIIGKNLLDFISPEHRFRAIRFFKTFQQKGFCERELNFQTKERGTRILWTKIRAIKEDGKIVGIHGIGRDSTELRKAQAELQEAERMKRESIKQLTLKIAHEIKNPLASISSSAQLVASSKDYRGNPKIQRHMNVINKSVNTCNQVIRELYTFTHKPAMNFANFPINDLIDAVLTATESRLATLPNIKLIVKKDINNGTIHGDKFRLEQTLMNLINNAIDAMTDKGILSIHLYRSENRINIDISDTGCGMSQETIKKLFTPFFTSKSTGFGLGMSIVKDIIDAHHATINVKSEVNKGTRFTVSFEEIKKKEI
;
A
#
# COMPACT_ATOMS: atom_id res chain seq x y z
N MET A 1 78.20 26.08 49.16
CA MET A 1 78.17 24.64 48.86
C MET A 1 77.23 24.38 47.68
N PRO A 2 77.53 23.45 46.77
CA PRO A 2 77.59 23.79 45.35
C PRO A 2 76.26 23.65 44.58
N GLN A 3 76.18 24.47 43.52
CA GLN A 3 75.11 24.67 42.53
C GLN A 3 74.67 23.42 41.72
N ASN A 4 75.18 22.23 42.04
CA ASN A 4 74.89 21.00 41.28
C ASN A 4 73.57 20.29 41.67
N LYS A 5 72.83 20.78 42.68
CA LYS A 5 71.52 20.20 43.08
C LYS A 5 70.29 20.88 42.46
N LEU A 6 70.37 22.13 41.98
CA LEU A 6 69.22 22.80 41.37
C LEU A 6 68.97 22.37 39.92
N HIS A 7 70.02 21.99 39.19
CA HIS A 7 69.85 21.55 37.80
C HIS A 7 69.27 20.13 37.69
N SER A 8 69.54 19.24 38.66
CA SER A 8 68.94 17.90 38.71
C SER A 8 67.46 17.92 39.13
N LEU A 9 67.06 18.82 40.04
CA LEU A 9 65.65 18.98 40.44
C LEU A 9 64.76 19.55 39.31
N SER A 10 65.28 20.43 38.45
CA SER A 10 64.54 20.91 37.26
C SER A 10 64.36 19.83 36.19
N LYS A 11 65.36 18.96 36.00
CA LYS A 11 65.28 17.81 35.09
C LYS A 11 64.39 16.69 35.64
N ILE A 12 64.38 16.45 36.94
CA ILE A 12 63.47 15.48 37.59
C ILE A 12 62.03 16.01 37.61
N SER A 13 61.81 17.32 37.77
CA SER A 13 60.49 17.95 37.65
C SER A 13 59.95 17.90 36.21
N ASN A 14 60.79 18.16 35.21
CA ASN A 14 60.39 18.04 33.80
C ASN A 14 60.24 16.57 33.36
N CYS A 15 61.08 15.64 33.83
CA CYS A 15 60.89 14.21 33.58
C CYS A 15 59.66 13.65 34.32
N MET A 16 59.33 14.09 35.54
CA MET A 16 58.07 13.71 36.19
C MET A 16 56.86 14.36 35.56
N ARG A 17 56.96 15.57 34.99
CA ARG A 17 55.89 16.18 34.18
C ARG A 17 55.67 15.43 32.88
N VAL A 18 56.74 15.00 32.19
CA VAL A 18 56.65 14.18 30.97
C VAL A 18 56.18 12.76 31.28
N VAL A 19 56.65 12.14 32.36
CA VAL A 19 56.23 10.79 32.76
C VAL A 19 54.82 10.79 33.34
N CYS A 20 54.38 11.83 34.07
CA CYS A 20 52.97 11.96 34.49
C CYS A 20 52.04 12.33 33.33
N LEU A 21 52.48 13.15 32.35
CA LEU A 21 51.71 13.34 31.11
C LEU A 21 51.60 12.03 30.33
N VAL A 22 52.68 11.25 30.22
CA VAL A 22 52.71 10.00 29.46
C VAL A 22 51.94 8.87 30.17
N THR A 23 51.87 8.85 31.51
CA THR A 23 51.04 7.86 32.24
C THR A 23 49.56 8.25 32.33
N LEU A 24 49.23 9.55 32.38
CA LEU A 24 47.84 10.04 32.23
C LEU A 24 47.29 9.88 30.79
N LEU A 25 48.15 9.64 29.80
CA LEU A 25 47.81 9.41 28.38
C LEU A 25 47.47 7.94 28.02
N THR A 26 47.40 7.02 28.99
CA THR A 26 47.25 5.57 28.70
C THR A 26 45.81 5.05 28.69
N GLY A 27 44.81 5.91 28.81
CA GLY A 27 43.43 5.58 28.41
C GLY A 27 43.28 5.70 26.90
N GLN A 28 43.64 4.66 26.13
CA GLN A 28 43.34 4.65 24.68
C GLN A 28 41.84 4.44 24.46
N ILE A 29 41.09 5.52 24.30
CA ILE A 29 39.78 5.48 23.66
C ILE A 29 40.04 5.37 22.16
N PHE A 30 39.69 4.24 21.57
CA PHE A 30 39.74 4.08 20.12
C PHE A 30 38.59 4.89 19.51
N ALA A 31 38.89 5.80 18.59
CA ALA A 31 37.90 6.15 17.58
C ALA A 31 37.57 4.86 16.83
N LEU A 32 36.43 4.24 17.14
CA LEU A 32 35.97 3.09 16.38
C LEU A 32 35.64 3.61 14.99
N GLN A 33 36.46 3.21 14.02
CA GLN A 33 36.15 3.46 12.64
C GLN A 33 34.79 2.82 12.34
N GLN A 34 33.84 3.66 11.94
CA GLN A 34 32.43 3.36 11.63
C GLN A 34 32.16 1.86 11.47
N ALA A 35 31.54 1.23 12.49
CA ALA A 35 31.06 -0.13 12.37
C ALA A 35 29.93 -0.14 11.33
N ILE A 36 30.27 -0.51 10.09
CA ILE A 36 29.31 -0.59 8.99
C ILE A 36 28.37 -1.77 9.26
N THR A 37 27.14 -1.45 9.67
CA THR A 37 26.12 -2.45 9.93
C THR A 37 25.45 -2.88 8.63
N PHE A 38 25.26 -4.19 8.46
CA PHE A 38 24.56 -4.76 7.32
C PHE A 38 23.17 -5.26 7.74
N GLU A 39 22.13 -4.77 7.06
CA GLU A 39 20.77 -5.28 7.17
C GLU A 39 20.58 -6.45 6.21
N LYS A 40 20.00 -7.55 6.69
CA LYS A 40 19.68 -8.71 5.86
C LYS A 40 18.39 -8.45 5.07
N ILE A 41 18.46 -8.57 3.74
CA ILE A 41 17.29 -8.58 2.87
C ILE A 41 16.97 -10.03 2.49
N PRO A 42 15.82 -10.55 2.96
CA PRO A 42 15.39 -11.88 2.57
C PRO A 42 15.06 -11.93 1.07
N LEU A 43 15.74 -12.81 0.34
CA LEU A 43 15.37 -13.20 -1.03
C LEU A 43 15.08 -14.70 -1.03
N TYR A 44 13.80 -15.05 -1.22
CA TYR A 44 13.29 -16.41 -1.15
C TYR A 44 12.70 -16.88 -2.47
N GLU A 45 12.80 -18.18 -2.71
CA GLU A 45 11.92 -18.90 -3.62
C GLU A 45 11.38 -20.11 -2.85
N GLY A 46 10.08 -20.13 -2.54
CA GLY A 46 9.51 -21.07 -1.58
C GLY A 46 10.04 -20.84 -0.15
N GLN A 47 10.55 -21.89 0.51
CA GLN A 47 11.06 -21.84 1.90
C GLN A 47 12.58 -21.63 2.01
N HIS A 48 13.33 -21.58 0.90
CA HIS A 48 14.80 -21.53 0.93
C HIS A 48 15.36 -20.17 0.49
N LEU A 49 16.42 -19.73 1.17
CA LEU A 49 17.18 -18.53 0.81
C LEU A 49 18.00 -18.78 -0.47
N LEU A 50 17.92 -17.84 -1.40
CA LEU A 50 18.66 -17.92 -2.66
C LEU A 50 20.12 -17.54 -2.48
N THR A 51 20.97 -18.10 -3.34
CA THR A 51 22.39 -17.70 -3.44
C THR A 51 22.55 -16.76 -4.63
N VAL A 52 22.98 -15.53 -4.35
CA VAL A 52 23.22 -14.50 -5.37
C VAL A 52 24.69 -14.49 -5.77
N PHE A 53 24.95 -14.63 -7.06
CA PHE A 53 26.28 -14.74 -7.64
C PHE A 53 26.80 -13.43 -8.23
N ASP A 54 25.90 -12.57 -8.71
CA ASP A 54 26.26 -11.33 -9.38
C ASP A 54 25.19 -10.26 -9.10
N ILE A 55 25.62 -8.99 -9.01
CA ILE A 55 24.77 -7.85 -8.71
C ILE A 55 25.17 -6.71 -9.63
N THR A 56 24.19 -6.07 -10.26
CA THR A 56 24.41 -4.88 -11.09
C THR A 56 23.26 -3.90 -10.95
N GLN A 57 23.41 -2.71 -11.52
CA GLN A 57 22.36 -1.70 -11.54
C GLN A 57 22.23 -1.13 -12.94
N ASP A 58 20.99 -1.02 -13.43
CA ASP A 58 20.73 -0.46 -14.75
C ASP A 58 20.83 1.07 -14.79
N SER A 59 20.59 1.65 -15.97
CA SER A 59 20.66 3.10 -16.21
C SER A 59 19.63 3.87 -15.38
N VAL A 60 18.42 3.32 -15.20
CA VAL A 60 17.28 3.95 -14.51
C VAL A 60 17.44 3.93 -12.99
N GLY A 61 18.04 2.86 -12.45
CA GLY A 61 18.35 2.71 -11.04
C GLY A 61 17.87 1.40 -10.41
N TYR A 62 17.26 0.47 -11.15
CA TYR A 62 16.90 -0.84 -10.60
C TYR A 62 18.15 -1.66 -10.30
N VAL A 63 18.13 -2.33 -9.15
CA VAL A 63 19.19 -3.26 -8.75
C VAL A 63 18.81 -4.66 -9.22
N TRP A 64 19.72 -5.32 -9.91
CA TRP A 64 19.53 -6.64 -10.50
C TRP A 64 20.40 -7.66 -9.76
N PHE A 65 19.79 -8.78 -9.37
CA PHE A 65 20.43 -9.88 -8.65
C PHE A 65 20.36 -11.15 -9.47
N ALA A 66 21.52 -11.71 -9.84
CA ALA A 66 21.62 -13.01 -10.48
C ALA A 66 21.76 -14.10 -9.41
N SER A 67 20.84 -15.06 -9.40
CA SER A 67 20.82 -16.15 -8.42
C SER A 67 20.95 -17.53 -9.06
N ASN A 68 21.01 -18.56 -8.22
CA ASN A 68 20.90 -19.97 -8.65
C ASN A 68 19.53 -20.36 -9.20
N LYS A 69 18.54 -19.47 -9.19
CA LYS A 69 17.15 -19.71 -9.59
C LYS A 69 16.64 -18.73 -10.65
N GLY A 70 17.54 -17.97 -11.27
CA GLY A 70 17.20 -16.93 -12.24
C GLY A 70 17.58 -15.54 -11.73
N MET A 71 17.00 -14.52 -12.33
CA MET A 71 17.33 -13.12 -12.07
C MET A 71 16.20 -12.42 -11.35
N PHE A 72 16.56 -11.47 -10.48
CA PHE A 72 15.60 -10.66 -9.74
C PHE A 72 15.89 -9.19 -9.98
N ARG A 73 14.89 -8.43 -10.41
CA ARG A 73 14.92 -6.96 -10.42
C ARG A 73 14.34 -6.46 -9.11
N TYR A 74 14.98 -5.47 -8.51
CA TYR A 74 14.53 -4.82 -7.29
C TYR A 74 14.37 -3.32 -7.53
N ASP A 75 13.18 -2.81 -7.20
CA ASP A 75 12.81 -1.40 -7.34
C ASP A 75 12.95 -0.60 -6.02
N GLY A 76 13.53 -1.21 -4.98
CA GLY A 76 13.56 -0.67 -3.63
C GLY A 76 12.42 -1.16 -2.74
N TYR A 77 11.30 -1.62 -3.28
CA TYR A 77 10.14 -2.06 -2.50
C TYR A 77 9.83 -3.53 -2.73
N ARG A 78 9.97 -4.01 -3.97
CA ARG A 78 9.53 -5.32 -4.45
C ARG A 78 10.56 -5.96 -5.35
N PHE A 79 10.60 -7.29 -5.31
CA PHE A 79 11.38 -8.10 -6.24
C PHE A 79 10.48 -8.61 -7.36
N LYS A 80 10.94 -8.47 -8.61
CA LYS A 80 10.35 -9.13 -9.78
C LYS A 80 11.30 -10.22 -10.27
N HIS A 81 10.80 -11.45 -10.35
CA HIS A 81 11.59 -12.63 -10.74
C HIS A 81 11.49 -12.88 -12.25
N TYR A 82 12.63 -13.17 -12.86
CA TYR A 82 12.77 -13.52 -14.27
C TYR A 82 13.44 -14.88 -14.37
N ILE A 83 12.70 -15.85 -14.92
CA ILE A 83 13.19 -17.19 -15.17
C ILE A 83 13.80 -17.20 -16.56
N LEU A 84 15.09 -17.53 -16.64
CA LEU A 84 15.77 -17.78 -17.91
C LEU A 84 15.53 -19.23 -18.34
N GLU A 85 15.30 -19.44 -19.63
CA GLU A 85 15.14 -20.77 -20.19
C GLU A 85 16.40 -21.61 -19.93
N LYS A 86 16.19 -22.81 -19.38
CA LYS A 86 17.28 -23.74 -19.07
C LYS A 86 17.32 -24.83 -20.13
N ASP A 87 18.46 -24.99 -20.77
CA ASP A 87 18.73 -26.14 -21.61
C ASP A 87 18.76 -27.42 -20.74
N LYS A 88 17.84 -28.35 -21.02
CA LYS A 88 17.68 -29.62 -20.29
C LYS A 88 18.91 -30.52 -20.42
N ASN A 89 19.73 -30.35 -21.46
CA ASN A 89 20.90 -31.19 -21.72
C ASN A 89 22.15 -30.79 -20.90
N ILE A 90 22.05 -29.75 -20.07
CA ILE A 90 23.17 -29.20 -19.29
C ILE A 90 23.02 -29.59 -17.81
N THR A 91 23.88 -30.48 -17.34
CA THR A 91 23.82 -31.10 -15.99
C THR A 91 24.58 -30.35 -14.90
N TRP A 92 25.43 -29.38 -15.25
CA TRP A 92 26.23 -28.59 -14.29
C TRP A 92 25.58 -27.24 -13.92
N ASN A 93 25.86 -26.78 -12.69
CA ASN A 93 25.39 -25.48 -12.17
C ASN A 93 26.08 -24.30 -12.86
N SER A 94 25.48 -23.79 -13.94
CA SER A 94 25.87 -22.54 -14.60
C SER A 94 25.45 -21.33 -13.76
N LYS A 95 26.35 -20.35 -13.60
CA LYS A 95 26.06 -19.06 -12.97
C LYS A 95 25.56 -18.10 -14.04
N VAL A 96 24.56 -17.29 -13.72
CA VAL A 96 24.18 -16.14 -14.53
C VAL A 96 25.19 -15.02 -14.26
N LEU A 97 25.72 -14.42 -15.31
CA LEU A 97 26.62 -13.26 -15.25
C LEU A 97 25.94 -12.08 -15.92
N MET A 98 26.05 -10.88 -15.35
CA MET A 98 25.38 -9.69 -15.86
C MET A 98 26.36 -8.57 -16.16
N THR A 99 26.03 -7.74 -17.14
CA THR A 99 26.78 -6.51 -17.42
C THR A 99 25.84 -5.46 -18.00
N VAL A 100 26.13 -4.19 -17.73
CA VAL A 100 25.42 -3.06 -18.33
C VAL A 100 26.36 -2.38 -19.29
N ASP A 101 25.91 -2.18 -20.52
CA ASP A 101 26.75 -1.51 -21.52
C ASP A 101 26.75 0.02 -21.39
N PRO A 102 27.68 0.73 -22.06
CA PRO A 102 27.73 2.19 -22.00
C PRO A 102 26.45 2.89 -22.49
N GLN A 103 25.60 2.21 -23.27
CA GLN A 103 24.30 2.71 -23.71
C GLN A 103 23.18 2.45 -22.69
N GLY A 104 23.46 1.75 -21.59
CA GLY A 104 22.51 1.45 -20.52
C GLY A 104 21.69 0.18 -20.71
N ASN A 105 21.99 -0.65 -21.72
CA ASN A 105 21.32 -1.94 -21.91
C ASN A 105 21.88 -2.98 -20.93
N LEU A 106 20.98 -3.72 -20.29
CA LEU A 106 21.32 -4.85 -19.44
C LEU A 106 21.46 -6.12 -20.28
N TRP A 107 22.63 -6.75 -20.17
CA TRP A 107 22.96 -8.01 -20.80
C TRP A 107 23.22 -9.07 -19.73
N ALA A 108 22.77 -10.30 -19.99
CA ALA A 108 23.02 -11.44 -19.13
C ALA A 108 23.50 -12.64 -19.95
N VAL A 109 24.39 -13.45 -19.41
CA VAL A 109 24.80 -14.72 -20.02
C VAL A 109 24.46 -15.86 -19.09
N PHE A 110 23.76 -16.85 -19.65
CA PHE A 110 23.43 -18.08 -18.94
C PHE A 110 23.63 -19.28 -19.86
N GLN A 111 24.40 -20.27 -19.38
CA GLN A 111 24.81 -21.44 -20.15
C GLN A 111 25.56 -21.06 -21.45
N HIS A 112 24.90 -21.08 -22.61
CA HIS A 112 25.44 -20.72 -23.92
C HIS A 112 24.67 -19.59 -24.62
N SER A 113 23.59 -19.09 -24.00
CA SER A 113 22.75 -18.05 -24.58
C SER A 113 23.06 -16.70 -23.95
N LEU A 114 23.12 -15.67 -24.80
CA LEU A 114 23.21 -14.28 -24.40
C LEU A 114 21.79 -13.72 -24.34
N TYR A 115 21.46 -12.99 -23.30
CA TYR A 115 20.14 -12.40 -23.10
C TYR A 115 20.26 -10.89 -23.04
N LYS A 116 19.37 -10.19 -23.74
CA LYS A 116 19.20 -8.74 -23.61
C LYS A 116 17.89 -8.43 -22.91
N TYR A 117 17.91 -7.54 -21.94
CA TYR A 117 16.68 -7.08 -21.31
C TYR A 117 15.93 -6.11 -22.22
N ASN A 118 14.65 -6.39 -22.48
CA ASN A 118 13.75 -5.48 -23.17
C ASN A 118 12.85 -4.79 -22.12
N PRO A 119 13.03 -3.49 -21.84
CA PRO A 119 12.26 -2.77 -20.82
C PRO A 119 10.80 -2.53 -21.22
N VAL A 120 10.45 -2.57 -22.52
CA VAL A 120 9.07 -2.40 -22.99
C VAL A 120 8.25 -3.68 -22.75
N LYS A 121 8.82 -4.83 -23.12
CA LYS A 121 8.17 -6.14 -22.93
C LYS A 121 8.33 -6.69 -21.51
N GLU A 122 9.14 -6.02 -20.68
CA GLU A 122 9.61 -6.51 -19.39
C GLU A 122 10.04 -7.99 -19.43
N SER A 123 10.88 -8.35 -20.40
CA SER A 123 11.35 -9.73 -20.60
C SER A 123 12.79 -9.76 -21.13
N PHE A 124 13.42 -10.93 -21.03
CA PHE A 124 14.76 -11.17 -21.56
C PHE A 124 14.66 -11.87 -22.91
N GLU A 125 15.20 -11.26 -23.95
CA GLU A 125 15.23 -11.82 -25.30
C GLU A 125 16.52 -12.65 -25.47
N PRO A 126 16.42 -13.96 -25.80
CA PRO A 126 17.59 -14.81 -26.00
C PRO A 126 18.20 -14.61 -27.40
N TYR A 127 19.52 -14.57 -27.44
CA TYR A 127 20.34 -14.55 -28.66
C TYR A 127 21.30 -15.73 -28.62
N GLN A 128 21.21 -16.58 -29.64
CA GLN A 128 22.16 -17.67 -29.85
C GLN A 128 23.45 -17.09 -30.41
N VAL A 129 24.55 -17.33 -29.72
CA VAL A 129 25.87 -16.88 -30.16
C VAL A 129 26.50 -18.02 -30.96
N ASN A 130 26.72 -17.79 -32.24
CA ASN A 130 27.28 -18.78 -33.15
C ASN A 130 28.73 -19.12 -32.76
N GLY A 131 29.03 -20.41 -32.65
CA GLY A 131 30.38 -20.92 -32.35
C GLY A 131 30.65 -21.35 -30.91
N TYR A 132 29.64 -21.38 -30.03
CA TYR A 132 29.73 -22.02 -28.72
C TYR A 132 29.71 -23.55 -28.80
N GLN A 133 30.61 -24.20 -28.08
CA GLN A 133 30.58 -25.66 -27.93
C GLN A 133 29.75 -26.03 -26.70
N ASN A 134 28.95 -27.10 -26.81
CA ASN A 134 28.33 -27.76 -25.66
C ASN A 134 29.42 -28.09 -24.62
N ARG A 135 29.14 -27.83 -23.32
CA ARG A 135 30.03 -28.01 -22.14
C ARG A 135 30.96 -26.84 -21.72
N MET A 136 30.72 -25.60 -22.14
CA MET A 136 31.49 -24.42 -21.67
C MET A 136 30.85 -23.72 -20.46
N ARG A 137 31.66 -23.22 -19.53
CA ARG A 137 31.21 -22.41 -18.39
C ARG A 137 31.89 -21.05 -18.42
N PHE A 138 31.09 -19.99 -18.42
CA PHE A 138 31.57 -18.61 -18.30
C PHE A 138 31.79 -18.23 -16.83
N TYR A 139 32.82 -17.44 -16.60
CA TYR A 139 33.22 -16.95 -15.27
C TYR A 139 33.33 -15.42 -15.21
N SER A 140 33.44 -14.76 -16.37
CA SER A 140 33.60 -13.31 -16.45
C SER A 140 32.91 -12.77 -17.71
N ILE A 141 32.36 -11.58 -17.57
CA ILE A 141 31.70 -10.81 -18.62
C ILE A 141 32.17 -9.37 -18.55
N ALA A 142 32.36 -8.73 -19.70
CA ALA A 142 32.56 -7.30 -19.82
C ALA A 142 31.89 -6.80 -21.12
N SER A 143 31.49 -5.54 -21.17
CA SER A 143 30.90 -4.94 -22.37
C SER A 143 31.50 -3.58 -22.66
N ASP A 144 31.71 -3.30 -23.95
CA ASP A 144 32.03 -1.97 -24.47
C ASP A 144 30.89 -1.46 -25.38
N SER A 145 31.11 -0.41 -26.18
CA SER A 145 30.09 0.13 -27.07
C SER A 145 29.59 -0.83 -28.16
N SER A 146 30.43 -1.78 -28.60
CA SER A 146 30.24 -2.58 -29.82
C SER A 146 30.22 -4.09 -29.55
N TYR A 147 30.94 -4.55 -28.52
CA TYR A 147 31.19 -5.96 -28.24
C TYR A 147 30.83 -6.34 -26.81
N ILE A 148 30.58 -7.64 -26.63
CA ILE A 148 30.46 -8.32 -25.34
C ILE A 148 31.57 -9.35 -25.26
N TRP A 149 32.34 -9.31 -24.18
CA TRP A 149 33.52 -10.11 -23.95
C TRP A 149 33.24 -11.16 -22.88
N LEU A 150 33.48 -12.44 -23.20
CA LEU A 150 33.08 -13.56 -22.35
C LEU A 150 34.24 -14.51 -22.12
N GLY A 151 34.65 -14.66 -20.85
CA GLY A 151 35.75 -15.52 -20.43
C GLY A 151 35.27 -16.86 -19.87
N ASN A 152 35.88 -17.96 -20.32
CA ASN A 152 35.46 -19.32 -19.94
C ASN A 152 36.51 -20.14 -19.17
N ASN A 153 36.12 -21.38 -18.82
CA ASN A 153 36.97 -22.37 -18.13
C ASN A 153 37.94 -23.17 -19.01
N LYS A 154 38.05 -22.84 -20.29
CA LYS A 154 39.00 -23.47 -21.21
C LYS A 154 40.10 -22.50 -21.67
N GLY A 155 40.15 -21.29 -21.11
CA GLY A 155 41.10 -20.24 -21.49
C GLY A 155 40.72 -19.52 -22.78
N LEU A 156 39.48 -19.63 -23.22
CA LEU A 156 38.98 -18.90 -24.39
C LEU A 156 38.23 -17.64 -23.95
N ILE A 157 38.42 -16.58 -24.72
CA ILE A 157 37.68 -15.33 -24.62
C ILE A 157 36.89 -15.16 -25.92
N TYR A 158 35.59 -15.00 -25.79
CA TYR A 158 34.69 -14.74 -26.91
C TYR A 158 34.42 -13.25 -27.00
N GLN A 159 34.69 -12.67 -28.16
CA GLN A 159 34.29 -11.32 -28.53
C GLN A 159 33.03 -11.43 -29.38
N VAL A 160 31.87 -11.06 -28.83
CA VAL A 160 30.57 -11.15 -29.49
C VAL A 160 30.15 -9.76 -29.98
N ASP A 161 29.87 -9.61 -31.27
CA ASP A 161 29.34 -8.37 -31.85
C ASP A 161 27.87 -8.17 -31.43
N LYS A 162 27.53 -6.98 -30.93
CA LYS A 162 26.17 -6.68 -30.44
C LYS A 162 25.11 -6.55 -31.53
N LYS A 163 25.53 -6.30 -32.78
CA LYS A 163 24.64 -6.12 -33.93
C LYS A 163 24.43 -7.42 -34.69
N THR A 164 25.51 -8.14 -34.97
CA THR A 164 25.44 -9.38 -35.76
C THR A 164 25.33 -10.65 -34.91
N PHE A 165 25.66 -10.58 -33.62
CA PHE A 165 25.78 -11.73 -32.70
C PHE A 165 26.80 -12.79 -33.14
N GLU A 166 27.69 -12.44 -34.07
CA GLU A 166 28.84 -13.25 -34.44
C GLU A 166 29.91 -13.20 -33.37
N SER A 167 30.64 -14.30 -33.18
CA SER A 167 31.68 -14.40 -32.15
C SER A 167 33.06 -14.69 -32.73
N ASN A 168 34.03 -13.87 -32.33
CA ASN A 168 35.45 -14.11 -32.55
C ASN A 168 36.08 -14.73 -31.30
N LYS A 169 36.99 -15.69 -31.50
CA LYS A 169 37.63 -16.44 -30.41
C LYS A 169 39.07 -15.99 -30.23
N LEU A 170 39.41 -15.59 -29.01
CA LEU A 170 40.77 -15.34 -28.57
C LEU A 170 41.19 -16.46 -27.62
N ASN A 171 42.33 -17.07 -27.88
CA ASN A 171 42.85 -18.18 -27.09
C ASN A 171 44.04 -17.73 -26.24
N LEU A 172 43.96 -17.92 -24.92
CA LEU A 172 45.09 -17.69 -24.03
C LEU A 172 46.08 -18.87 -23.97
N LYS A 173 45.74 -20.04 -24.54
CA LYS A 173 46.66 -21.17 -24.56
C LYS A 173 47.90 -20.85 -25.41
N LYS A 174 49.06 -20.82 -24.75
CA LYS A 174 50.34 -21.21 -25.35
C LYS A 174 50.58 -22.67 -24.99
N ASP A 175 51.24 -23.42 -25.87
CA ASP A 175 51.58 -24.86 -25.70
C ASP A 175 52.43 -25.19 -24.44
N GLN A 176 52.79 -24.19 -23.62
CA GLN A 176 53.67 -24.30 -22.45
C GLN A 176 52.97 -24.58 -21.11
N TYR A 177 51.63 -24.57 -21.01
CA TYR A 177 50.93 -24.75 -19.72
C TYR A 177 50.13 -26.06 -19.67
N GLN A 178 50.58 -27.03 -18.87
CA GLN A 178 49.92 -28.32 -18.67
C GLN A 178 48.59 -28.22 -17.88
N ASN A 179 48.32 -27.10 -17.20
CA ASN A 179 47.13 -26.90 -16.35
C ASN A 179 45.98 -26.17 -17.06
N LYS A 180 44.75 -26.44 -16.64
CA LYS A 180 43.51 -25.82 -17.17
C LYS A 180 43.48 -24.31 -16.89
N ILE A 181 43.47 -23.48 -17.94
CA ILE A 181 43.38 -22.01 -17.84
C ILE A 181 41.92 -21.58 -17.59
N LEU A 182 41.71 -20.74 -16.58
CA LEU A 182 40.43 -20.16 -16.21
C LEU A 182 40.49 -18.64 -16.38
N ILE A 183 39.52 -18.04 -17.09
CA ILE A 183 39.39 -16.59 -17.21
C ILE A 183 38.43 -16.09 -16.13
N LEU A 184 38.99 -15.53 -15.06
CA LEU A 184 38.28 -15.24 -13.81
C LEU A 184 37.82 -13.78 -13.68
N GLY A 185 38.37 -12.88 -14.48
CA GLY A 185 37.98 -11.48 -14.50
C GLY A 185 38.29 -10.84 -15.85
N LEU A 186 37.39 -10.00 -16.33
CA LEU A 186 37.57 -9.17 -17.52
C LEU A 186 37.26 -7.73 -17.13
N SER A 187 38.08 -6.80 -17.58
CA SER A 187 37.81 -5.36 -17.47
C SER A 187 38.32 -4.66 -18.72
N ILE A 188 37.59 -3.65 -19.16
CA ILE A 188 37.77 -3.08 -20.50
C ILE A 188 37.84 -1.56 -20.46
N THR A 189 38.63 -1.01 -21.36
CA THR A 189 38.80 0.42 -21.64
C THR A 189 38.76 0.60 -23.16
N ASP A 190 38.67 1.82 -23.67
CA ASP A 190 38.44 2.13 -25.10
C ASP A 190 39.40 1.45 -26.10
N SER A 191 40.59 0.99 -25.67
CA SER A 191 41.56 0.28 -26.51
C SER A 191 42.17 -0.98 -25.87
N LEU A 192 41.93 -1.23 -24.58
CA LEU A 192 42.63 -2.29 -23.85
C LEU A 192 41.66 -3.19 -23.10
N LEU A 193 41.83 -4.49 -23.29
CA LEU A 193 41.18 -5.55 -22.54
C LEU A 193 42.16 -6.12 -21.52
N TRP A 194 41.79 -6.04 -20.25
CA TRP A 194 42.53 -6.61 -19.12
C TRP A 194 41.91 -7.94 -18.72
N ILE A 195 42.76 -8.95 -18.58
CA ILE A 195 42.35 -10.34 -18.44
C ILE A 195 43.00 -10.92 -17.19
N GLY A 196 42.18 -11.23 -16.21
CA GLY A 196 42.57 -11.91 -14.99
C GLY A 196 42.36 -13.41 -15.15
N SER A 197 43.40 -14.19 -14.91
CA SER A 197 43.36 -15.64 -15.03
C SER A 197 43.95 -16.32 -13.79
N ASN A 198 43.84 -17.65 -13.72
CA ASN A 198 44.56 -18.45 -12.73
C ASN A 198 46.08 -18.58 -13.00
N ILE A 199 46.56 -18.08 -14.13
CA ILE A 199 47.99 -18.05 -14.49
C ILE A 199 48.58 -16.64 -14.45
N GLY A 200 47.81 -15.64 -14.01
CA GLY A 200 48.26 -14.25 -13.85
C GLY A 200 47.42 -13.21 -14.60
N LEU A 201 47.95 -11.99 -14.68
CA LEU A 201 47.33 -10.83 -15.32
C LEU A 201 47.87 -10.62 -16.74
N HIS A 202 46.95 -10.49 -17.69
CA HIS A 202 47.25 -10.33 -19.11
C HIS A 202 46.59 -9.06 -19.65
N LYS A 203 47.16 -8.52 -20.73
CA LYS A 203 46.66 -7.33 -21.42
C LYS A 203 46.60 -7.59 -22.92
N TYR A 204 45.48 -7.22 -23.53
CA TYR A 204 45.24 -7.33 -24.96
C TYR A 204 44.87 -5.97 -25.53
N ASN A 205 45.57 -5.53 -26.58
CA ASN A 205 45.25 -4.28 -27.27
C ASN A 205 44.28 -4.59 -28.41
N TYR A 206 43.07 -4.06 -28.30
CA TYR A 206 42.01 -4.23 -29.28
C TYR A 206 41.66 -2.84 -29.85
N CYS A 207 42.57 -2.26 -30.64
CA CYS A 207 42.26 -1.02 -31.32
C CYS A 207 41.08 -1.21 -32.28
N LYS A 208 40.18 -0.22 -32.33
CA LYS A 208 39.03 -0.17 -33.27
C LYS A 208 39.47 -0.14 -34.75
N SER A 209 40.71 0.27 -35.04
CA SER A 209 41.33 0.11 -36.36
C SER A 209 42.16 -1.18 -36.40
N ASP A 210 41.93 -2.03 -37.40
CA ASP A 210 42.56 -3.36 -37.53
C ASP A 210 44.10 -3.36 -37.54
N THR A 211 44.73 -2.21 -37.77
CA THR A 211 46.18 -2.05 -37.98
C THR A 211 47.05 -2.17 -36.71
N ASN A 212 46.48 -2.22 -35.50
CA ASN A 212 47.24 -2.20 -34.23
C ASN A 212 46.92 -3.36 -33.25
N LYS A 213 46.31 -4.46 -33.72
CA LYS A 213 46.07 -5.66 -32.88
C LYS A 213 47.40 -6.37 -32.57
N GLY A 214 47.90 -6.20 -31.34
CA GLY A 214 49.12 -6.89 -30.86
C GLY A 214 48.81 -8.23 -30.18
N PRO A 215 49.82 -9.11 -29.98
CA PRO A 215 49.64 -10.36 -29.23
C PRO A 215 49.25 -10.08 -27.77
N ILE A 216 48.53 -11.02 -27.14
CA ILE A 216 48.23 -10.96 -25.70
C ILE A 216 49.54 -10.89 -24.92
N LYS A 217 49.78 -9.78 -24.22
CA LYS A 217 50.99 -9.57 -23.41
C LYS A 217 50.72 -10.05 -21.98
N ILE A 218 51.59 -10.93 -21.47
CA ILE A 218 51.62 -11.32 -20.06
C ILE A 218 52.33 -10.20 -19.31
N LEU A 219 51.67 -9.59 -18.34
CA LEU A 219 52.28 -8.53 -17.52
C LEU A 219 52.84 -9.10 -16.21
N PHE A 220 52.19 -10.12 -15.66
CA PHE A 220 52.63 -10.80 -14.44
C PHE A 220 52.43 -12.31 -14.59
N PRO A 221 53.48 -13.06 -14.96
CA PRO A 221 53.44 -14.52 -14.98
C PRO A 221 53.41 -15.10 -13.56
N SER A 222 52.73 -16.23 -13.40
CA SER A 222 52.62 -17.01 -12.16
C SER A 222 53.93 -17.78 -11.87
N ASP A 223 55.08 -17.13 -11.75
CA ASP A 223 56.36 -17.84 -11.72
C ASP A 223 56.73 -18.48 -10.36
N ASN A 224 55.95 -18.28 -9.29
CA ASN A 224 56.05 -19.12 -8.07
C ASN A 224 54.91 -18.95 -7.03
N LEU A 225 53.79 -18.34 -7.40
CA LEU A 225 52.64 -18.12 -6.50
C LEU A 225 51.37 -18.52 -7.24
N LYS A 226 50.51 -19.30 -6.59
CA LYS A 226 49.14 -19.63 -7.01
C LYS A 226 48.31 -18.34 -7.11
N LEU A 227 48.61 -17.44 -8.05
CA LEU A 227 48.08 -16.09 -8.14
C LEU A 227 46.82 -16.09 -9.02
N TYR A 228 45.67 -16.33 -8.40
CA TYR A 228 44.38 -16.25 -9.09
C TYR A 228 43.94 -14.79 -9.12
N VAL A 229 44.06 -14.15 -10.28
CA VAL A 229 43.65 -12.76 -10.44
C VAL A 229 42.13 -12.69 -10.57
N ARG A 230 41.47 -12.07 -9.60
CA ARG A 230 40.02 -11.89 -9.51
C ARG A 230 39.68 -10.45 -9.15
N GLY A 231 38.55 -9.97 -9.67
CA GLY A 231 38.10 -8.58 -9.49
C GLY A 231 39.09 -7.62 -10.14
N LEU A 232 38.71 -7.06 -11.28
CA LEU A 232 39.54 -6.08 -11.99
C LEU A 232 38.80 -4.74 -11.98
N LEU A 233 39.42 -3.73 -11.41
CA LEU A 233 38.87 -2.39 -11.32
C LEU A 233 39.82 -1.40 -11.99
N ILE A 234 39.29 -0.60 -12.92
CA ILE A 234 40.07 0.36 -13.70
C ILE A 234 39.59 1.77 -13.40
N ASP A 235 40.53 2.68 -13.16
CA ASP A 235 40.30 4.11 -12.94
C ASP A 235 41.38 4.91 -13.68
N GLY A 236 41.10 5.26 -14.95
CA GLY A 236 42.09 5.84 -15.85
C GLY A 236 43.27 4.89 -16.09
N ASN A 237 44.48 5.33 -15.74
CA ASN A 237 45.71 4.51 -15.83
C ASN A 237 45.92 3.59 -14.61
N ASN A 238 45.05 3.66 -13.60
CA ASN A 238 45.14 2.83 -12.42
C ASN A 238 44.36 1.53 -12.60
N LEU A 239 45.03 0.41 -12.41
CA LEU A 239 44.41 -0.90 -12.33
C LEU A 239 44.56 -1.45 -10.91
N PHE A 240 43.43 -1.80 -10.31
CA PHE A 240 43.38 -2.52 -9.04
C PHE A 240 42.90 -3.94 -9.27
N PHE A 241 43.57 -4.92 -8.64
CA PHE A 241 43.18 -6.31 -8.75
C PHE A 241 43.46 -7.12 -7.48
N GLY A 242 42.57 -8.08 -7.21
CA GLY A 242 42.67 -8.96 -6.07
C GLY A 242 43.43 -10.24 -6.42
N SER A 243 44.23 -10.73 -5.46
CA SER A 243 44.88 -12.04 -5.55
C SER A 243 44.41 -12.99 -4.43
N THR A 244 44.82 -14.25 -4.52
CA THR A 244 44.44 -15.39 -3.66
C THR A 244 44.91 -15.32 -2.20
N GLU A 245 45.57 -14.23 -1.81
CA GLU A 245 46.08 -13.96 -0.45
C GLU A 245 45.38 -12.76 0.22
N CYS A 246 44.23 -12.31 -0.31
CA CYS A 246 43.57 -11.06 0.10
C CYS A 246 44.44 -9.80 0.00
N LYS A 247 45.47 -9.85 -0.85
CA LYS A 247 46.28 -8.68 -1.17
C LYS A 247 45.62 -7.89 -2.29
N LEU A 248 45.50 -6.58 -2.07
CA LEU A 248 45.05 -5.65 -3.10
C LEU A 248 46.28 -5.15 -3.84
N ASN A 249 46.34 -5.42 -5.13
CA ASN A 249 47.43 -5.02 -6.00
C ASN A 249 47.00 -3.79 -6.80
N HIS A 250 47.89 -2.81 -6.90
CA HIS A 250 47.69 -1.56 -7.62
C HIS A 250 48.80 -1.40 -8.66
N PHE A 251 48.40 -1.27 -9.91
CA PHE A 251 49.29 -1.05 -11.04
C PHE A 251 49.01 0.33 -11.65
N GLU A 252 50.03 1.17 -11.70
CA GLU A 252 49.95 2.54 -12.20
C GLU A 252 51.23 2.88 -12.97
N ASN A 253 51.10 3.28 -14.24
CA ASN A 253 52.22 3.73 -15.09
C ASN A 253 53.44 2.78 -15.10
N GLY A 254 53.19 1.46 -15.14
CA GLY A 254 54.26 0.45 -15.13
C GLY A 254 54.83 0.10 -13.75
N LYS A 255 54.44 0.83 -12.69
CA LYS A 255 54.85 0.56 -11.31
C LYS A 255 53.79 -0.27 -10.58
N PHE A 256 54.27 -1.26 -9.83
CA PHE A 256 53.46 -2.18 -9.05
C PHE A 256 53.55 -1.85 -7.57
N ARG A 257 52.41 -1.78 -6.88
CA ARG A 257 52.31 -1.62 -5.43
C ARG A 257 51.33 -2.63 -4.88
N GLN A 258 51.67 -3.21 -3.73
CA GLN A 258 50.82 -4.17 -3.05
C GLN A 258 50.43 -3.61 -1.69
N TYR A 259 49.14 -3.69 -1.37
CA TYR A 259 48.58 -3.32 -0.07
C TYR A 259 48.11 -4.59 0.63
N ASP A 260 48.64 -4.83 1.82
CA ASP A 260 48.27 -5.95 2.66
C ASP A 260 47.33 -5.50 3.79
N TRP A 261 46.33 -6.32 4.08
CA TRP A 261 45.41 -6.12 5.19
C TRP A 261 45.94 -6.70 6.52
N SER A 262 46.94 -7.60 6.47
CA SER A 262 47.46 -8.28 7.67
C SER A 262 47.88 -7.28 8.75
N ASN A 263 47.10 -7.24 9.83
CA ASN A 263 47.43 -6.42 10.98
C ASN A 263 48.64 -7.10 11.65
N LYS A 264 49.84 -6.50 11.56
CA LYS A 264 51.11 -7.04 12.13
C LYS A 264 51.04 -7.42 13.63
N LYS A 265 49.93 -7.17 14.32
CA LYS A 265 49.69 -7.46 15.74
C LYS A 265 48.97 -8.78 16.05
N ARG A 266 48.43 -9.52 15.06
CA ARG A 266 47.90 -10.89 15.27
C ARG A 266 48.19 -11.78 14.06
N PRO A 267 49.16 -12.70 14.13
CA PRO A 267 49.37 -13.70 13.09
C PRO A 267 48.31 -14.80 13.23
N ASP A 268 47.08 -14.52 12.80
CA ASP A 268 46.08 -15.58 12.63
C ASP A 268 46.40 -16.33 11.32
N SER A 269 46.92 -17.55 11.45
CA SER A 269 47.25 -18.48 10.35
C SER A 269 46.10 -18.77 9.37
N LYS A 270 44.87 -18.33 9.68
CA LYS A 270 43.69 -18.44 8.81
C LYS A 270 43.66 -17.39 7.68
N LEU A 271 44.34 -16.25 7.80
CA LEU A 271 44.34 -15.20 6.77
C LEU A 271 45.10 -15.60 5.50
N GLU A 272 46.15 -16.39 5.63
CA GLU A 272 47.03 -16.79 4.50
C GLU A 272 46.31 -17.65 3.44
N THR A 273 45.12 -18.17 3.76
CA THR A 273 44.27 -18.96 2.84
C THR A 273 43.04 -18.20 2.33
N SER A 274 42.91 -16.92 2.67
CA SER A 274 41.77 -16.09 2.33
C SER A 274 41.84 -15.56 0.90
N ARG A 275 40.76 -15.73 0.11
CA ARG A 275 40.68 -15.26 -1.29
C ARG A 275 39.67 -14.12 -1.48
N ILE A 276 39.96 -13.22 -2.41
CA ILE A 276 39.02 -12.19 -2.89
C ILE A 276 38.08 -12.81 -3.92
N ASN A 277 36.77 -12.66 -3.70
CA ASN A 277 35.74 -13.16 -4.62
C ASN A 277 35.24 -12.07 -5.57
N SER A 278 34.98 -10.87 -5.05
CA SER A 278 34.46 -9.73 -5.82
C SER A 278 34.97 -8.41 -5.24
N MET A 279 35.07 -7.39 -6.08
CA MET A 279 35.44 -6.03 -5.70
C MET A 279 34.66 -5.02 -6.52
N CYS A 280 34.37 -3.86 -5.93
CA CYS A 280 33.74 -2.74 -6.63
C CYS A 280 34.23 -1.39 -6.08
N PHE A 281 34.02 -0.34 -6.86
CA PHE A 281 34.22 1.04 -6.41
C PHE A 281 32.96 1.55 -5.70
N ASP A 282 33.14 2.36 -4.65
CA ASP A 282 32.07 3.25 -4.17
C ASP A 282 31.99 4.53 -5.01
N ASN A 283 31.00 5.37 -4.72
CA ASN A 283 30.81 6.68 -5.38
C ASN A 283 32.01 7.63 -5.19
N ASN A 284 32.79 7.46 -4.12
CA ASN A 284 34.02 8.21 -3.82
C ASN A 284 35.28 7.54 -4.39
N LYS A 285 35.11 6.51 -5.23
CA LYS A 285 36.15 5.68 -5.82
C LYS A 285 37.01 4.88 -4.85
N ASN A 286 36.64 4.75 -3.57
CA ASN A 286 37.25 3.77 -2.66
C ASN A 286 36.85 2.35 -3.05
N ILE A 287 37.56 1.35 -2.52
CA ILE A 287 37.42 -0.04 -2.96
C ILE A 287 36.78 -0.87 -1.86
N TRP A 288 35.68 -1.54 -2.20
CA TRP A 288 35.01 -2.54 -1.38
C TRP A 288 35.34 -3.93 -1.87
N ILE A 289 35.61 -4.85 -0.93
CA ILE A 289 36.12 -6.20 -1.24
C ILE A 289 35.31 -7.23 -0.48
N ALA A 290 34.75 -8.20 -1.20
CA ALA A 290 34.16 -9.42 -0.63
C ALA A 290 35.20 -10.54 -0.59
N SER A 291 35.44 -11.07 0.60
CA SER A 291 36.37 -12.16 0.86
C SER A 291 35.68 -13.44 1.34
N ASN A 292 36.32 -14.57 1.08
CA ASN A 292 35.88 -15.88 1.56
C ASN A 292 35.96 -16.03 3.09
N SER A 293 37.03 -15.54 3.73
CA SER A 293 37.26 -15.71 5.18
C SER A 293 37.61 -14.42 5.92
N ALA A 294 38.04 -13.37 5.22
CA ALA A 294 38.30 -12.05 5.84
C ALA A 294 37.04 -11.16 5.95
N GLY A 295 35.88 -11.63 5.48
CA GLY A 295 34.63 -10.88 5.50
C GLY A 295 34.56 -9.79 4.41
N VAL A 296 33.99 -8.64 4.75
CA VAL A 296 33.94 -7.46 3.88
C VAL A 296 35.03 -6.48 4.31
N LEU A 297 35.89 -6.09 3.37
CA LEU A 297 36.98 -5.15 3.59
C LEU A 297 36.72 -3.85 2.83
N PHE A 298 37.03 -2.72 3.47
CA PHE A 298 37.01 -1.40 2.85
C PHE A 298 38.43 -0.85 2.75
N PHE A 299 38.83 -0.41 1.56
CA PHE A 299 40.12 0.22 1.32
C PHE A 299 39.93 1.67 0.90
N ASN A 300 40.33 2.58 1.79
CA ASN A 300 40.30 4.01 1.52
C ASN A 300 41.52 4.40 0.69
N ARG A 301 41.29 4.88 -0.55
CA ARG A 301 42.38 5.21 -1.47
C ARG A 301 43.19 6.43 -1.07
N LYS A 302 42.58 7.41 -0.39
CA LYS A 302 43.26 8.63 0.06
C LYS A 302 44.23 8.33 1.20
N SER A 303 43.78 7.59 2.21
CA SER A 303 44.62 7.21 3.36
C SER A 303 45.50 5.99 3.09
N LYS A 304 45.24 5.24 2.02
CA LYS A 304 45.90 3.96 1.66
C LYS A 304 45.84 2.93 2.80
N ARG A 305 44.78 2.96 3.60
CA ARG A 305 44.55 2.06 4.72
C ARG A 305 43.30 1.24 4.51
N PHE A 306 43.37 0.00 4.97
CA PHE A 306 42.21 -0.85 5.13
C PHE A 306 41.49 -0.54 6.44
N SER A 307 40.17 -0.68 6.41
CA SER A 307 39.34 -0.79 7.62
C SER A 307 38.46 -2.03 7.50
N SER A 308 38.41 -2.82 8.57
CA SER A 308 37.51 -3.97 8.64
C SER A 308 36.10 -3.49 8.98
N SER A 309 35.14 -3.74 8.10
CA SER A 309 33.73 -3.72 8.47
C SER A 309 33.37 -5.12 8.97
N CYS A 310 33.37 -5.32 10.29
CA CYS A 310 32.88 -6.56 10.88
C CYS A 310 31.38 -6.70 10.59
N ILE A 311 31.02 -7.71 9.81
CA ILE A 311 29.71 -8.33 9.96
C ILE A 311 29.81 -9.11 11.26
N ASP A 312 29.13 -8.59 12.28
CA ASP A 312 28.93 -9.15 13.61
C ASP A 312 29.15 -10.67 13.65
N THR A 313 30.39 -11.07 13.94
CA THR A 313 30.81 -12.46 14.06
C THR A 313 30.42 -13.05 15.40
N ASP A 314 29.82 -12.27 16.30
CA ASP A 314 29.57 -12.66 17.69
C ASP A 314 28.41 -13.65 17.85
N LEU A 315 27.64 -13.95 16.78
CA LEU A 315 26.58 -14.95 16.83
C LEU A 315 26.99 -16.40 16.51
N PHE A 316 28.23 -16.65 16.10
CA PHE A 316 28.66 -18.01 15.71
C PHE A 316 30.03 -18.39 16.27
N GLN A 317 30.10 -18.61 17.58
CA GLN A 317 31.15 -19.45 18.15
C GLN A 317 30.98 -20.89 17.63
N GLY A 318 31.83 -21.31 16.67
CA GLY A 318 32.05 -22.73 16.36
C GLY A 318 31.78 -23.22 14.94
N LEU A 319 31.17 -22.43 14.04
CA LEU A 319 30.93 -22.81 12.64
C LEU A 319 31.90 -22.07 11.68
N LYS A 320 32.37 -22.75 10.62
CA LYS A 320 33.17 -22.10 9.56
C LYS A 320 32.38 -20.90 9.00
N PRO A 321 32.97 -19.70 8.86
CA PRO A 321 32.24 -18.56 8.30
C PRO A 321 31.89 -18.83 6.83
N ASP A 322 30.60 -18.83 6.49
CA ASP A 322 30.15 -18.92 5.09
C ASP A 322 30.71 -17.75 4.24
N PRO A 323 31.21 -17.98 3.02
CA PRO A 323 31.89 -16.97 2.20
C PRO A 323 30.94 -15.92 1.59
N PHE A 324 31.43 -14.69 1.42
CA PHE A 324 30.75 -13.64 0.66
C PHE A 324 30.97 -13.81 -0.83
N GLU A 325 29.93 -14.00 -1.64
CA GLU A 325 30.05 -14.34 -3.06
C GLU A 325 30.29 -13.10 -3.92
N THR A 326 29.53 -12.02 -3.73
CA THR A 326 29.71 -10.79 -4.48
C THR A 326 29.42 -9.54 -3.64
N ILE A 327 29.98 -8.41 -4.07
CA ILE A 327 29.79 -7.08 -3.50
C ILE A 327 29.57 -6.08 -4.63
N PHE A 328 28.64 -5.15 -4.43
CA PHE A 328 28.29 -4.12 -5.39
C PHE A 328 27.86 -2.85 -4.65
N VAL A 329 28.39 -1.68 -5.03
CA VAL A 329 27.88 -0.40 -4.54
C VAL A 329 27.02 0.22 -5.63
N ASP A 330 25.77 0.51 -5.29
CA ASP A 330 24.86 1.15 -6.25
C ASP A 330 25.12 2.66 -6.37
N LYS A 331 24.51 3.29 -7.37
CA LYS A 331 24.60 4.75 -7.61
C LYS A 331 24.14 5.58 -6.42
N SER A 332 23.29 5.04 -5.53
CA SER A 332 22.85 5.73 -4.32
C SER A 332 23.84 5.62 -3.16
N GLY A 333 24.91 4.83 -3.29
CA GLY A 333 25.92 4.62 -2.27
C GLY A 333 25.63 3.47 -1.31
N ILE A 334 24.60 2.66 -1.59
CA ILE A 334 24.28 1.47 -0.79
C ILE A 334 25.20 0.33 -1.19
N VAL A 335 25.79 -0.32 -0.19
CA VAL A 335 26.65 -1.47 -0.38
C VAL A 335 25.82 -2.74 -0.29
N TRP A 336 25.73 -3.47 -1.39
CA TRP A 336 25.07 -4.75 -1.51
C TRP A 336 26.10 -5.87 -1.43
N VAL A 337 25.87 -6.85 -0.56
CA VAL A 337 26.76 -8.00 -0.39
C VAL A 337 25.92 -9.27 -0.34
N SER A 338 26.32 -10.31 -1.07
CA SER A 338 25.68 -11.62 -0.98
C SER A 338 26.54 -12.61 -0.19
N ARG A 339 25.87 -13.49 0.56
CA ARG A 339 26.52 -14.58 1.29
C ARG A 339 25.93 -15.91 0.86
N ALA A 340 26.80 -16.87 0.55
CA ALA A 340 26.38 -18.18 0.03
C ALA A 340 25.33 -18.84 0.95
N GLY A 341 24.15 -19.18 0.41
CA GLY A 341 23.06 -19.82 1.16
C GLY A 341 22.38 -18.97 2.25
N LYS A 342 22.75 -17.69 2.39
CA LYS A 342 22.21 -16.80 3.44
C LYS A 342 21.47 -15.58 2.90
N GLY A 343 21.45 -15.38 1.58
CA GLY A 343 20.74 -14.28 0.91
C GLY A 343 21.58 -13.02 0.70
N ILE A 344 20.91 -11.88 0.65
CA ILE A 344 21.51 -10.56 0.39
C ILE A 344 21.56 -9.76 1.69
N PHE A 345 22.60 -8.98 1.82
CA PHE A 345 22.82 -8.01 2.88
C PHE A 345 23.03 -6.65 2.21
N ARG A 346 22.43 -5.60 2.76
CA ARG A 346 22.71 -4.23 2.34
C ARG A 346 23.26 -3.43 3.52
N SER A 347 24.12 -2.46 3.24
CA SER A 347 24.48 -1.42 4.20
C SER A 347 24.29 -0.07 3.55
N VAL A 348 23.56 0.80 4.23
CA VAL A 348 23.39 2.18 3.80
C VAL A 348 24.51 2.99 4.41
N ILE A 349 25.42 3.48 3.58
CA ILE A 349 26.40 4.46 4.00
C ILE A 349 25.68 5.81 3.99
N PRO A 350 25.53 6.50 5.14
CA PRO A 350 24.93 7.82 5.14
C PRO A 350 25.73 8.75 4.20
N PRO A 351 25.06 9.63 3.43
CA PRO A 351 25.75 10.55 2.53
C PRO A 351 26.60 11.58 3.28
N PHE A 352 26.41 11.69 4.60
CA PHE A 352 27.15 12.55 5.51
C PHE A 352 27.97 11.73 6.50
N LYS A 353 29.10 12.28 6.92
CA LYS A 353 29.97 11.67 7.91
C LYS A 353 29.39 11.86 9.31
N VAL A 354 28.65 10.87 9.79
CA VAL A 354 28.36 10.75 11.23
C VAL A 354 29.56 10.10 11.89
N THR A 355 30.21 10.81 12.80
CA THR A 355 31.32 10.24 13.58
C THR A 355 30.85 10.00 14.99
N ASN A 356 30.93 8.75 15.44
CA ASN A 356 30.54 8.36 16.78
C ASN A 356 31.78 8.09 17.62
N TYR A 357 31.72 8.52 18.87
CA TYR A 357 32.75 8.31 19.85
C TYR A 357 32.15 7.54 21.02
N GLU A 358 32.60 6.31 21.23
CA GLU A 358 32.25 5.55 22.43
C GLU A 358 33.22 5.88 23.56
N THR A 359 32.69 6.20 24.74
CA THR A 359 33.49 6.34 25.95
C THR A 359 33.86 4.94 26.47
N ILE A 360 34.90 4.32 25.89
CA ILE A 360 35.52 3.12 26.47
C ILE A 360 36.47 3.58 27.56
N ILE A 361 35.94 3.81 28.76
CA ILE A 361 36.76 4.01 29.94
C ILE A 361 37.17 2.62 30.44
N ASN A 362 38.43 2.29 30.18
CA ASN A 362 39.23 1.14 30.66
C ASN A 362 38.45 -0.11 31.17
N PRO A 363 38.49 -1.27 30.47
CA PRO A 363 37.78 -2.50 30.87
C PRO A 363 38.14 -3.06 32.25
N ALA A 364 39.23 -2.58 32.85
CA ALA A 364 39.70 -3.03 34.16
C ALA A 364 38.92 -2.41 35.33
N ASP A 365 38.24 -1.27 35.13
CA ASP A 365 37.39 -0.66 36.15
C ASP A 365 35.94 -1.01 35.88
N SER A 366 35.40 -1.92 36.69
CA SER A 366 34.02 -2.40 36.64
C SER A 366 32.97 -1.35 37.09
N CYS A 367 33.19 -0.06 36.80
CA CYS A 367 32.24 1.00 37.09
C CYS A 367 31.32 1.28 35.88
N ARG A 368 30.03 1.25 36.19
CA ARG A 368 28.87 1.28 35.29
C ARG A 368 28.74 2.61 34.54
N ASN A 369 28.34 2.53 33.27
CA ASN A 369 27.68 3.55 32.43
C ASN A 369 27.84 5.01 32.90
N GLU A 370 28.85 5.72 32.37
CA GLU A 370 29.07 7.14 32.61
C GLU A 370 28.42 7.99 31.50
N TYR A 371 27.56 8.95 31.86
CA TYR A 371 26.73 9.73 30.92
C TYR A 371 27.31 11.13 30.69
N LEU A 372 27.32 11.61 29.45
CA LEU A 372 27.71 12.99 29.13
C LEU A 372 26.50 13.93 29.32
N THR A 373 26.62 14.96 30.17
CA THR A 373 25.48 15.78 30.60
C THR A 373 25.45 17.19 30.01
N ASN A 374 26.61 17.82 29.79
CA ASN A 374 26.73 19.15 29.19
C ASN A 374 27.89 19.17 28.18
N ILE A 375 27.86 20.14 27.25
CA ILE A 375 28.86 20.32 26.20
C ILE A 375 29.10 21.82 26.00
N THR A 376 30.35 22.23 25.80
CA THR A 376 30.73 23.57 25.36
C THR A 376 31.99 23.53 24.49
N GLU A 377 32.25 24.59 23.73
CA GLU A 377 33.42 24.75 22.85
C GLU A 377 34.38 25.83 23.39
N LEU A 378 35.69 25.59 23.31
CA LEU A 378 36.76 26.58 23.55
C LEU A 378 37.16 27.30 22.26
N SER A 379 37.82 28.45 22.34
CA SER A 379 38.22 29.24 21.17
C SER A 379 39.14 28.51 20.18
N ASN A 380 39.89 27.51 20.65
CA ASN A 380 40.77 26.66 19.84
C ASN A 380 40.04 25.47 19.15
N GLY A 381 38.72 25.35 19.32
CA GLY A 381 37.91 24.24 18.78
C GLY A 381 37.89 22.97 19.63
N THR A 382 38.52 22.97 20.82
CA THR A 382 38.42 21.85 21.76
C THR A 382 37.03 21.79 22.37
N MET A 383 36.44 20.60 22.37
CA MET A 383 35.14 20.34 22.97
C MET A 383 35.30 19.90 24.42
N VAL A 384 34.50 20.46 25.32
CA VAL A 384 34.49 20.10 26.73
C VAL A 384 33.13 19.52 27.08
N PHE A 385 33.15 18.33 27.68
CA PHE A 385 31.97 17.60 28.13
C PHE A 385 32.02 17.43 29.65
N SER A 386 30.87 17.47 30.31
CA SER A 386 30.76 17.00 31.70
C SER A 386 30.30 15.55 31.74
N ILE A 387 30.87 14.78 32.65
CA ILE A 387 30.50 13.38 32.89
C ILE A 387 29.75 13.31 34.22
N ASP A 388 28.59 12.65 34.23
CA ASP A 388 27.80 12.43 35.44
C ASP A 388 28.67 11.80 36.54
N GLN A 389 28.87 12.56 37.62
CA GLN A 389 29.69 12.19 38.78
C GLN A 389 31.18 11.92 38.50
N ASN A 390 31.69 12.21 37.29
CA ASN A 390 33.09 11.96 36.93
C ASN A 390 33.86 13.17 36.36
N GLY A 391 33.34 14.39 36.56
CA GLY A 391 34.07 15.62 36.24
C GLY A 391 33.97 16.05 34.78
N LEU A 392 35.09 16.45 34.17
CA LEU A 392 35.15 17.01 32.81
C LEU A 392 36.03 16.17 31.87
N LEU A 393 35.61 16.13 30.60
CA LEU A 393 36.29 15.49 29.48
C LEU A 393 36.58 16.54 28.40
N PHE A 394 37.84 16.71 28.06
CA PHE A 394 38.30 17.53 26.94
C PHE A 394 38.56 16.65 25.73
N PHE A 395 38.05 17.04 24.58
CA PHE A 395 38.20 16.36 23.29
C PHE A 395 38.74 17.34 22.26
N ASP A 396 39.93 17.05 21.74
CA ASP A 396 40.52 17.78 20.63
C ASP A 396 40.14 17.10 19.30
N PRO A 397 39.31 17.72 18.45
CA PRO A 397 38.86 17.12 17.20
C PRO A 397 39.95 17.05 16.12
N ILE A 398 41.02 17.84 16.23
CA ILE A 398 42.13 17.88 15.25
C ILE A 398 43.04 16.67 15.43
N TYR A 399 43.44 16.41 16.68
CA TYR A 399 44.35 15.31 17.02
C TYR A 399 43.62 14.04 17.46
N ASN A 400 42.31 14.13 17.67
CA ASN A 400 41.46 13.04 18.15
C ASN A 400 41.96 12.50 19.51
N THR A 401 42.30 13.42 20.42
CA THR A 401 42.83 13.13 21.76
C THR A 401 41.81 13.50 22.83
N PHE A 402 41.88 12.79 23.96
CA PHE A 402 41.01 12.99 25.11
C PHE A 402 41.84 13.26 26.36
N SER A 403 41.38 14.16 27.23
CA SER A 403 41.95 14.38 28.55
C SER A 403 40.87 14.62 29.60
N PHE A 404 41.13 14.22 30.84
CA PHE A 404 40.14 14.23 31.92
C PHE A 404 40.58 15.15 33.06
N VAL A 405 39.60 15.84 33.64
CA VAL A 405 39.77 16.67 34.83
C VAL A 405 38.74 16.26 35.86
N LYS A 406 39.19 15.67 36.97
CA LYS A 406 38.34 15.15 38.05
C LYS A 406 38.77 15.69 39.41
N HIS A 407 37.87 15.59 40.38
CA HIS A 407 38.11 15.87 41.78
C HIS A 407 39.00 14.78 42.38
N GLU A 408 40.12 15.19 42.97
CA GLU A 408 40.96 14.29 43.76
C GLU A 408 41.05 14.81 45.19
N LYS A 409 40.45 14.05 46.10
CA LYS A 409 40.37 14.42 47.51
C LYS A 409 41.77 14.67 48.08
N GLY A 410 42.01 15.89 48.58
CA GLY A 410 43.27 16.29 49.21
C GLY A 410 44.34 16.85 48.26
N LYS A 411 44.08 16.95 46.95
CA LYS A 411 45.00 17.62 46.00
C LYS A 411 44.51 19.02 45.63
N LEU A 412 45.39 19.99 45.82
CA LEU A 412 45.22 21.37 45.32
C LEU A 412 45.20 21.37 43.78
N ASN A 413 44.49 22.33 43.17
CA ASN A 413 44.32 22.47 41.72
C ASN A 413 43.66 21.28 41.01
N THR A 414 42.72 20.62 41.70
CA THR A 414 41.81 19.64 41.08
C THR A 414 40.37 20.13 41.14
N LEU A 415 39.48 19.53 40.35
CA LEU A 415 38.09 19.96 40.25
C LEU A 415 37.44 19.94 41.65
N PRO A 416 36.71 20.97 42.09
CA PRO A 416 36.13 21.01 43.45
C PRO A 416 35.03 19.96 43.68
N CYS A 417 34.29 19.62 42.62
CA CYS A 417 33.17 18.67 42.65
C CYS A 417 33.05 17.97 41.29
N ASN A 418 32.84 16.65 41.29
CA ASN A 418 32.65 15.89 40.05
C ASN A 418 31.24 16.01 39.46
N ASP A 419 30.26 16.44 40.26
CA ASP A 419 28.86 16.58 39.83
C ASP A 419 28.65 17.96 39.20
N ILE A 420 28.76 18.00 37.87
CA ILE A 420 28.56 19.21 37.07
C ILE A 420 27.16 19.18 36.45
N THR A 421 26.39 20.22 36.74
CA THR A 421 24.95 20.34 36.44
C THR A 421 24.66 21.31 35.30
N ALA A 422 25.53 22.30 35.13
CA ALA A 422 25.47 23.30 34.08
C ALA A 422 26.89 23.76 33.72
N MET A 423 27.11 24.16 32.47
CA MET A 423 28.43 24.57 31.98
C MET A 423 28.30 25.63 30.90
N ILE A 424 29.08 26.71 31.00
CA ILE A 424 29.22 27.77 30.00
C ILE A 424 30.69 28.15 29.86
N CYS A 425 31.14 28.42 28.64
CA CYS A 425 32.46 28.99 28.35
C CYS A 425 32.36 30.49 28.11
N ASP A 426 33.25 31.29 28.72
CA ASP A 426 33.35 32.72 28.45
C ASP A 426 34.28 33.04 27.26
N LYS A 427 34.32 34.31 26.84
CA LYS A 427 35.16 34.76 25.71
C LYS A 427 36.67 34.62 25.94
N LYS A 428 37.11 34.39 27.19
CA LYS A 428 38.51 34.21 27.58
C LYS A 428 38.87 32.73 27.77
N ASP A 429 37.99 31.82 27.35
CA ASP A 429 38.10 30.37 27.56
C ASP A 429 38.12 29.94 29.04
N ASN A 430 37.56 30.72 29.96
CA ASN A 430 37.26 30.19 31.28
C ASN A 430 35.95 29.42 31.26
N LEU A 431 35.93 28.29 31.97
CA LEU A 431 34.73 27.48 32.13
C LEU A 431 34.02 27.86 33.44
N TRP A 432 32.76 28.21 33.32
CA TRP A 432 31.85 28.45 34.44
C TRP A 432 30.96 27.21 34.62
N LEU A 433 31.10 26.56 35.77
CA LEU A 433 30.48 25.27 36.07
C LEU A 433 29.52 25.41 37.24
N GLY A 434 28.27 25.00 37.06
CA GLY A 434 27.31 24.84 38.13
C GLY A 434 27.49 23.48 38.80
N SER A 435 27.60 23.45 40.13
CA SER A 435 27.68 22.22 40.90
C SER A 435 26.80 22.30 42.16
N PRO A 436 26.51 21.16 42.82
CA PRO A 436 25.93 21.16 44.16
C PRO A 436 26.80 21.88 45.20
N ALA A 437 28.09 22.05 44.92
CA ALA A 437 29.03 22.78 45.75
C ALA A 437 29.03 24.29 45.47
N GLY A 438 28.26 24.78 44.50
CA GLY A 438 28.23 26.19 44.10
C GLY A 438 28.77 26.40 42.69
N LEU A 439 29.05 27.67 42.36
CA LEU A 439 29.56 28.07 41.05
C LEU A 439 31.07 27.93 41.05
N ILE A 440 31.62 27.25 40.06
CA ILE A 440 33.06 27.00 39.93
C ILE A 440 33.54 27.69 38.66
N ARG A 441 34.62 28.47 38.77
CA ARG A 441 35.37 28.99 37.63
C ARG A 441 36.61 28.13 37.44
N TYR A 442 36.82 27.63 36.23
CA TYR A 442 38.05 26.96 35.84
C TYR A 442 38.78 27.81 34.81
N ASP A 443 39.89 28.40 35.24
CA ASP A 443 40.86 29.09 34.39
C ASP A 443 41.78 28.04 33.79
N ILE A 444 41.55 27.72 32.51
CA ILE A 444 42.26 26.66 31.81
C ILE A 444 43.75 27.00 31.64
N PRO A 445 44.15 28.21 31.15
CA PRO A 445 45.56 28.57 31.00
C PRO A 445 46.39 28.40 32.28
N HIS A 446 45.85 28.78 33.44
CA HIS A 446 46.56 28.72 34.71
C HIS A 446 46.29 27.44 35.51
N ASN A 447 45.41 26.57 35.02
CA ASN A 447 44.88 25.41 35.72
C ASN A 447 44.41 25.72 37.16
N LEU A 448 43.66 26.82 37.31
CA LEU A 448 43.20 27.33 38.59
C LEU A 448 41.68 27.14 38.72
N PHE A 449 41.25 26.61 39.87
CA PHE A 449 39.84 26.46 40.22
C PHE A 449 39.46 27.42 41.33
N GLU A 450 38.38 28.17 41.13
CA GLU A 450 37.81 29.06 42.12
C GLU A 450 36.35 28.71 42.36
N GLN A 451 35.95 28.70 43.62
CA GLN A 451 34.60 28.35 44.03
C GLN A 451 33.89 29.56 44.65
N TYR A 452 32.65 29.76 44.20
CA TYR A 452 31.77 30.85 44.59
C TYR A 452 30.45 30.27 45.12
N PHE A 453 30.10 30.64 46.36
CA PHE A 453 28.83 30.26 46.95
C PHE A 453 27.77 31.31 46.59
N PRO A 454 26.54 30.92 46.23
CA PRO A 454 25.47 31.86 45.88
C PRO A 454 24.88 32.54 47.13
N GLU A 455 25.68 33.44 47.70
CA GLU A 455 25.30 34.41 48.74
C GLU A 455 25.68 35.82 48.26
N PRO A 456 24.78 36.82 48.36
CA PRO A 456 25.12 38.20 47.98
C PRO A 456 26.36 38.69 48.73
N ASP A 457 27.27 39.36 48.03
CA ASP A 457 28.53 39.92 48.55
C ASP A 457 29.54 38.89 49.11
N SER A 458 29.32 37.58 48.92
CA SER A 458 30.33 36.58 49.29
C SER A 458 31.54 36.63 48.36
N VAL A 459 32.74 36.78 48.92
CA VAL A 459 34.02 36.71 48.21
C VAL A 459 34.44 35.24 48.04
N HIS A 460 35.11 34.90 46.94
CA HIS A 460 35.61 33.56 46.63
C HIS A 460 36.43 32.96 47.79
N SER A 461 36.29 31.65 48.02
CA SER A 461 37.12 30.93 48.99
C SER A 461 38.13 30.04 48.28
N HIS A 462 39.42 30.16 48.63
CA HIS A 462 40.48 29.25 48.18
C HIS A 462 40.51 27.90 48.93
N TYR A 463 39.62 27.73 49.93
CA TYR A 463 39.50 26.53 50.75
C TYR A 463 38.17 25.83 50.48
N PHE A 464 38.22 24.63 49.90
CA PHE A 464 37.05 23.81 49.58
C PHE A 464 36.33 23.35 50.85
N THR A 465 35.17 23.92 51.16
CA THR A 465 34.31 23.45 52.26
C THR A 465 33.05 22.81 51.69
N GLN A 466 32.82 21.53 51.99
CA GLN A 466 31.56 20.84 51.68
C GLN A 466 30.47 21.33 52.65
N THR A 467 29.87 22.49 52.38
CA THR A 467 28.68 22.92 53.12
C THR A 467 27.46 22.10 52.70
N LYS A 468 26.71 21.58 53.67
CA LYS A 468 25.48 20.79 53.47
C LYS A 468 24.46 21.52 52.57
N ASN A 469 24.29 21.05 51.34
CA ASN A 469 23.04 20.91 50.57
C ASN A 469 22.12 22.13 50.33
N LYS A 470 22.49 23.38 50.63
CA LYS A 470 21.53 24.48 50.54
C LYS A 470 21.39 25.14 49.17
N ASN A 471 22.39 25.10 48.28
CA ASN A 471 22.37 25.88 47.03
C ASN A 471 22.79 25.07 45.79
N TYR A 472 21.95 24.13 45.39
CA TYR A 472 22.13 23.36 44.15
C TYR A 472 21.90 24.28 42.94
N ILE A 473 22.94 24.51 42.13
CA ILE A 473 22.82 25.23 40.86
C ILE A 473 22.18 24.30 39.83
N SER A 474 21.17 24.78 39.11
CA SER A 474 20.41 23.99 38.12
C SER A 474 20.72 24.35 36.67
N SER A 475 21.03 25.61 36.41
CA SER A 475 21.25 26.16 35.05
C SER A 475 21.95 27.52 35.16
N LEU A 476 22.75 27.82 34.15
CA LEU A 476 23.47 29.08 33.97
C LEU A 476 22.98 29.74 32.67
N CYS A 477 22.87 31.06 32.65
CA CYS A 477 22.51 31.83 31.45
C CYS A 477 23.41 33.06 31.34
N ALA A 478 24.15 33.17 30.23
CA ALA A 478 24.99 34.33 29.94
C ALA A 478 24.11 35.50 29.47
N TYR A 479 24.08 36.59 30.23
CA TYR A 479 23.24 37.76 29.92
C TYR A 479 23.99 38.82 29.11
N SER A 480 25.25 39.04 29.49
CA SER A 480 26.24 39.88 28.83
C SER A 480 27.64 39.39 29.21
N ASP A 481 28.70 39.93 28.59
CA ASP A 481 30.09 39.56 28.90
C ASP A 481 30.45 39.69 30.40
N SER A 482 29.75 40.56 31.12
CA SER A 482 30.00 40.83 32.55
C SER A 482 28.98 40.22 33.51
N ILE A 483 27.88 39.65 33.01
CA ILE A 483 26.73 39.21 33.82
C ILE A 483 26.33 37.79 33.47
N LEU A 484 26.34 36.94 34.49
CA LEU A 484 25.86 35.57 34.45
C LEU A 484 24.66 35.43 35.40
N TRP A 485 23.53 34.94 34.89
CA TRP A 485 22.41 34.54 35.73
C TRP A 485 22.56 33.07 36.13
N VAL A 486 22.37 32.81 37.42
CA VAL A 486 22.53 31.50 38.03
C VAL A 486 21.20 31.10 38.65
N SER A 487 20.62 29.99 38.19
CA SER A 487 19.44 29.40 38.83
C SER A 487 19.86 28.41 39.90
N THR A 488 19.16 28.44 41.02
CA THR A 488 19.33 27.52 42.13
C THR A 488 17.98 26.95 42.57
N ASN A 489 18.02 25.91 43.40
CA ASN A 489 16.86 25.41 44.14
C ASN A 489 16.12 26.46 45.01
N ASN A 490 16.73 27.63 45.29
CA ASN A 490 16.15 28.69 46.13
C ASN A 490 15.80 29.97 45.37
N GLY A 491 16.07 30.06 44.06
CA GLY A 491 15.77 31.23 43.25
C GLY A 491 16.82 31.51 42.19
N ILE A 492 16.75 32.70 41.58
CA ILE A 492 17.72 33.17 40.57
C ILE A 492 18.65 34.21 41.19
N TYR A 493 19.92 34.17 40.77
CA TYR A 493 21.00 34.99 41.30
C TYR A 493 21.75 35.66 40.15
N LYS A 494 22.15 36.92 40.35
CA LYS A 494 22.95 37.67 39.39
C LYS A 494 24.41 37.65 39.81
N PHE A 495 25.26 37.05 38.99
CA PHE A 495 26.70 36.99 39.21
C PHE A 495 27.42 37.92 38.25
N ASN A 496 28.28 38.80 38.79
CA ASN A 496 29.11 39.68 37.98
C ASN A 496 30.46 38.99 37.73
N THR A 497 30.75 38.64 36.46
CA THR A 497 31.97 37.91 36.09
C THR A 497 33.24 38.75 36.18
N SER A 498 33.13 40.08 36.07
CA SER A 498 34.27 41.01 36.18
C SER A 498 34.67 41.28 37.63
N ARG A 499 33.68 41.44 38.52
CA ARG A 499 33.88 41.63 39.96
C ARG A 499 33.97 40.31 40.74
N GLN A 500 33.60 39.20 40.10
CA GLN A 500 33.58 37.85 40.66
C GLN A 500 32.75 37.72 41.95
N VAL A 501 31.57 38.35 41.97
CA VAL A 501 30.68 38.37 43.14
C VAL A 501 29.22 38.20 42.72
N PHE A 502 28.43 37.57 43.60
CA PHE A 502 26.98 37.60 43.51
C PHE A 502 26.48 38.96 43.98
N THR A 503 25.69 39.63 43.14
CA THR A 503 25.25 41.01 43.35
C THR A 503 23.78 41.10 43.76
N GLU A 504 22.92 40.21 43.25
CA GLU A 504 21.48 40.25 43.50
C GLU A 504 20.92 38.84 43.65
N LYS A 505 19.88 38.68 44.48
CA LYS A 505 19.14 37.42 44.71
C LYS A 505 17.64 37.67 44.63
N TYR A 506 16.94 36.82 43.87
CA TYR A 506 15.48 36.80 43.77
C TYR A 506 14.97 35.43 44.23
N SER A 507 14.37 35.39 45.44
CA SER A 507 13.92 34.14 46.07
C SER A 507 12.72 33.52 45.36
N THR A 508 12.60 32.20 45.47
CA THR A 508 11.38 31.45 45.14
C THR A 508 10.14 31.88 45.92
N ASP A 509 10.30 32.50 47.10
CA ASP A 509 9.16 33.04 47.86
C ASP A 509 8.55 34.28 47.18
N SER A 510 9.38 35.07 46.50
CA SER A 510 8.93 36.19 45.64
C SER A 510 8.30 35.72 44.32
N LEU A 511 8.59 34.49 43.87
CA LEU A 511 7.88 33.85 42.76
C LEU A 511 6.45 33.43 43.15
N SER A 512 6.21 33.13 44.44
CA SER A 512 4.88 32.77 44.95
C SER A 512 3.90 33.94 45.12
N TYR A 513 4.38 35.19 45.22
CA TYR A 513 3.53 36.38 45.42
C TYR A 513 2.58 36.68 44.24
N ILE A 514 2.82 36.10 43.06
CA ILE A 514 1.96 36.23 41.87
C ILE A 514 0.84 35.17 41.85
N ILE A 515 0.90 34.17 42.74
CA ILE A 515 0.03 33.00 42.74
C ILE A 515 -1.02 33.16 43.84
N PRO A 516 -2.35 33.08 43.55
CA PRO A 516 -3.37 33.02 44.58
C PRO A 516 -3.12 31.83 45.53
N GLU A 517 -3.07 32.11 46.84
CA GLU A 517 -2.61 31.20 47.92
C GLU A 517 -3.22 29.78 47.95
N LYS A 518 -4.28 29.50 47.19
CA LYS A 518 -5.04 28.25 47.30
C LYS A 518 -4.62 27.12 46.35
N SER A 519 -3.78 27.35 45.33
CA SER A 519 -3.64 26.35 44.25
C SER A 519 -2.36 25.50 44.18
N ILE A 520 -1.23 25.80 44.86
CA ILE A 520 -0.03 24.94 44.76
C ILE A 520 0.78 24.94 46.08
N GLN A 521 0.71 23.86 46.86
CA GLN A 521 1.54 23.61 48.07
C GLN A 521 3.04 23.32 47.76
N GLN A 522 3.54 23.59 46.55
CA GLN A 522 4.90 23.22 46.14
C GLN A 522 5.70 24.43 45.67
N ARG A 523 6.86 24.67 46.31
CA ARG A 523 7.83 25.72 45.94
C ARG A 523 8.19 25.63 44.45
N ALA A 524 8.12 26.76 43.74
CA ALA A 524 8.51 26.89 42.34
C ALA A 524 10.05 26.79 42.23
N LYS A 525 10.59 25.63 41.87
CA LYS A 525 12.04 25.45 41.69
C LYS A 525 12.44 25.74 40.25
N PRO A 526 13.28 26.74 39.98
CA PRO A 526 13.86 26.96 38.66
C PRO A 526 14.62 25.73 38.16
N THR A 527 14.48 25.40 36.87
CA THR A 527 15.15 24.26 36.22
C THR A 527 16.01 24.69 35.04
N CYS A 528 15.60 25.73 34.31
CA CYS A 528 16.32 26.30 33.19
C CYS A 528 16.10 27.81 33.10
N LEU A 529 17.06 28.51 32.49
CA LEU A 529 17.04 29.95 32.23
C LEU A 529 17.40 30.19 30.77
N GLU A 530 16.62 31.03 30.09
CA GLU A 530 16.92 31.45 28.72
C GLU A 530 16.61 32.94 28.56
N LYS A 531 17.44 33.63 27.79
CA LYS A 531 17.27 35.05 27.47
C LYS A 531 16.62 35.19 26.10
N ASP A 532 15.61 36.06 25.97
CA ASP A 532 15.01 36.35 24.67
C ASP A 532 15.67 37.54 23.94
N GLY A 533 15.16 37.84 22.74
CA GLY A 533 15.65 38.94 21.91
C GLY A 533 15.31 40.35 22.39
N GLU A 534 14.57 40.49 23.50
CA GLU A 534 14.21 41.77 24.14
C GLU A 534 14.86 41.92 25.53
N ASP A 535 15.91 41.12 25.81
CA ASP A 535 16.62 41.09 27.09
C ASP A 535 15.75 40.65 28.30
N ILE A 536 14.60 40.00 28.07
CA ILE A 536 13.77 39.41 29.12
C ILE A 536 14.25 37.99 29.43
N LEU A 537 14.28 37.64 30.72
CA LEU A 537 14.71 36.33 31.19
C LEU A 537 13.51 35.40 31.37
N TRP A 538 13.50 34.30 30.63
CA TRP A 538 12.53 33.21 30.74
C TRP A 538 13.02 32.18 31.75
N VAL A 539 12.20 31.91 32.76
CA VAL A 539 12.52 31.00 33.87
C VAL A 539 11.58 29.80 33.83
N GLY A 540 12.11 28.64 33.44
CA GLY A 540 11.39 27.38 33.50
C GLY A 540 11.42 26.80 34.92
N THR A 541 10.32 26.19 35.35
CA THR A 541 10.23 25.60 36.69
C THR A 541 9.74 24.15 36.67
N ALA A 542 10.04 23.41 37.74
CA ALA A 542 9.65 22.00 37.84
C ALA A 542 8.15 21.77 38.00
N THR A 543 7.39 22.72 38.58
CA THR A 543 5.99 22.49 38.99
C THR A 543 5.08 23.71 38.81
N ALA A 544 5.63 24.89 38.57
CA ALA A 544 4.90 26.16 38.53
C ALA A 544 4.86 26.79 37.12
N GLY A 545 5.20 26.03 36.08
CA GLY A 545 5.21 26.52 34.70
C GLY A 545 6.40 27.43 34.40
N ILE A 546 6.15 28.50 33.67
CA ILE A 546 7.18 29.41 33.15
C ILE A 546 6.95 30.82 33.70
N PHE A 547 8.01 31.51 34.09
CA PHE A 547 7.96 32.89 34.54
C PHE A 547 8.79 33.78 33.62
N LEU A 548 8.31 35.00 33.38
CA LEU A 548 9.08 36.05 32.72
C LEU A 548 9.61 36.99 33.80
N PHE A 549 10.91 37.21 33.79
CA PHE A 549 11.61 38.12 34.68
C PHE A 549 12.23 39.26 33.87
N ASP A 550 11.91 40.48 34.26
CA ASP A 550 12.50 41.70 33.70
C ASP A 550 13.72 42.10 34.55
N PRO A 551 14.95 41.97 34.03
CA PRO A 551 16.16 42.31 34.78
C PRO A 551 16.27 43.81 35.09
N ASP A 552 15.75 44.68 34.23
CA ASP A 552 15.82 46.13 34.39
C ASP A 552 14.80 46.63 35.41
N LYS A 553 13.58 46.09 35.36
CA LYS A 553 12.52 46.39 36.34
C LYS A 553 12.66 45.58 37.63
N ARG A 554 13.61 44.63 37.69
CA ARG A 554 13.90 43.75 38.84
C ARG A 554 12.66 43.02 39.37
N LYS A 555 11.75 42.61 38.48
CA LYS A 555 10.48 41.98 38.87
C LYS A 555 10.05 40.89 37.91
N PHE A 556 9.29 39.93 38.43
CA PHE A 556 8.57 38.96 37.61
C PHE A 556 7.35 39.64 36.97
N ILE A 557 7.27 39.58 35.65
CA ILE A 557 6.24 40.27 34.86
C ILE A 557 4.98 39.41 34.76
N LYS A 558 5.15 38.11 34.48
CA LYS A 558 4.06 37.22 34.11
C LYS A 558 4.41 35.75 34.38
N GLN A 559 3.38 34.95 34.63
CA GLN A 559 3.46 33.50 34.71
C GLN A 559 2.59 32.86 33.62
N TYR A 560 3.14 31.84 32.97
CA TYR A 560 2.42 30.99 32.02
C TYR A 560 2.23 29.59 32.61
N LEU A 561 0.97 29.19 32.77
CA LEU A 561 0.58 27.84 33.14
C LEU A 561 0.22 27.05 31.87
N ILE A 562 1.01 26.05 31.54
CA ILE A 562 0.70 25.16 30.42
C ILE A 562 -0.51 24.30 30.81
N LYS A 563 -1.56 24.31 29.98
CA LYS A 563 -2.80 23.53 30.21
C LYS A 563 -2.45 22.04 30.36
N ARG A 564 -2.82 21.45 31.49
CA ARG A 564 -2.52 20.05 31.83
C ARG A 564 -3.33 19.10 30.95
N THR A 565 -2.64 18.27 30.17
CA THR A 565 -3.25 17.12 29.47
C THR A 565 -3.21 15.84 30.30
N THR A 566 -2.39 15.80 31.36
CA THR A 566 -2.18 14.64 32.23
C THR A 566 -2.29 15.00 33.72
N SER A 567 -2.49 13.98 34.57
CA SER A 567 -2.59 14.12 36.04
C SER A 567 -1.27 14.42 36.74
N SER A 568 -0.13 14.46 36.02
CA SER A 568 1.20 14.71 36.57
C SER A 568 1.63 16.16 36.36
N PRO A 569 2.43 16.75 37.28
CA PRO A 569 2.95 18.10 37.09
C PRO A 569 3.84 18.18 35.84
N ILE A 570 3.68 19.27 35.08
CA ILE A 570 4.48 19.58 33.89
C ILE A 570 5.83 20.13 34.37
N VAL A 571 6.88 19.33 34.21
CA VAL A 571 8.26 19.75 34.45
C VAL A 571 8.80 20.33 33.16
N ILE A 572 9.26 21.59 33.20
CA ILE A 572 9.96 22.24 32.09
C ILE A 572 11.41 21.76 32.10
N ASN A 573 11.85 21.18 30.98
CA ASN A 573 13.22 20.68 30.82
C ASN A 573 14.14 21.76 30.27
N ASP A 574 13.71 22.41 29.20
CA ASP A 574 14.51 23.39 28.47
C ASP A 574 13.62 24.48 27.87
N ILE A 575 14.19 25.68 27.73
CA ILE A 575 13.61 26.83 27.03
C ILE A 575 14.67 27.31 26.05
N HIS A 576 14.28 27.55 24.80
CA HIS A 576 15.20 27.99 23.77
C HIS A 576 14.60 29.11 22.95
N CYS A 577 15.36 30.18 22.75
CA CYS A 577 15.04 31.23 21.79
C CYS A 577 15.80 30.97 20.49
N ASP A 578 15.07 30.70 19.40
CA ASP A 578 15.71 30.53 18.09
C ASP A 578 16.13 31.87 17.46
N SER A 579 16.90 31.81 16.37
CA SER A 579 17.36 32.97 15.62
C SER A 579 16.24 33.83 15.02
N LYS A 580 15.02 33.26 14.88
CA LYS A 580 13.81 33.95 14.43
C LYS A 580 13.04 34.60 15.59
N LYS A 581 13.61 34.60 16.80
CA LYS A 581 13.05 35.10 18.06
C LYS A 581 11.81 34.33 18.52
N GLN A 582 11.61 33.12 18.04
CA GLN A 582 10.52 32.24 18.48
C GLN A 582 10.98 31.45 19.71
N ILE A 583 10.16 31.48 20.77
CA ILE A 583 10.43 30.75 22.00
C ILE A 583 9.86 29.33 21.91
N TRP A 584 10.72 28.36 22.19
CA TRP A 584 10.42 26.93 22.24
C TRP A 584 10.59 26.41 23.66
N VAL A 585 9.67 25.55 24.08
CA VAL A 585 9.65 25.00 25.43
C VAL A 585 9.45 23.50 25.36
N SER A 586 10.27 22.76 26.10
CA SER A 586 10.14 21.31 26.22
C SER A 586 9.64 20.92 27.61
N SER A 587 8.72 19.96 27.61
CA SER A 587 8.27 19.29 28.81
C SER A 587 8.48 17.80 28.71
N HIS A 588 8.89 17.20 29.84
CA HIS A 588 9.13 15.77 29.92
C HIS A 588 7.86 14.92 29.70
N THR A 589 6.68 15.40 30.10
CA THR A 589 5.43 14.62 30.05
C THR A 589 4.42 15.15 29.04
N SER A 590 4.56 16.41 28.64
CA SER A 590 3.57 17.11 27.83
C SER A 590 4.09 17.54 26.45
N GLY A 591 5.34 17.17 26.11
CA GLY A 591 5.96 17.34 24.80
C GLY A 591 6.47 18.77 24.54
N ILE A 592 6.28 19.30 23.33
CA ILE A 592 6.88 20.56 22.84
C ILE A 592 5.81 21.63 22.70
N PHE A 593 6.16 22.85 23.09
CA PHE A 593 5.33 24.04 22.94
C PHE A 593 6.11 25.16 22.26
N SER A 594 5.43 25.93 21.42
CA SER A 594 5.96 27.19 20.90
C SER A 594 5.13 28.35 21.44
N PHE A 595 5.77 29.46 21.76
CA PHE A 595 5.10 30.67 22.23
C PHE A 595 4.63 31.53 21.06
N ASP A 596 3.33 31.70 20.87
CA ASP A 596 2.81 32.61 19.86
C ASP A 596 2.76 34.03 20.44
N SER A 597 3.59 34.92 19.90
CA SER A 597 3.69 36.31 20.34
C SER A 597 2.43 37.12 20.04
N THR A 598 1.60 36.72 19.06
CA THR A 598 0.38 37.43 18.68
C THR A 598 -0.78 37.15 19.63
N THR A 599 -0.94 35.88 20.03
CA THR A 599 -1.99 35.45 20.98
C THR A 599 -1.53 35.49 22.43
N GLY A 600 -0.22 35.46 22.67
CA GLY A 600 0.38 35.36 24.00
C GLY A 600 0.14 34.00 24.66
N GLU A 601 -0.19 32.96 23.88
CA GLU A 601 -0.42 31.60 24.35
C GLU A 601 0.65 30.61 23.83
N PHE A 602 0.80 29.49 24.53
CA PHE A 602 1.65 28.37 24.09
C PHE A 602 0.86 27.41 23.21
N ILE A 603 1.29 27.26 21.96
CA ILE A 603 0.73 26.29 21.01
C ILE A 603 1.41 24.95 21.24
N ASN A 604 0.60 23.89 21.36
CA ASN A 604 1.10 22.54 21.59
C ASN A 604 1.45 21.85 20.27
N PHE A 605 2.73 21.56 20.05
CA PHE A 605 3.25 20.85 18.86
C PHE A 605 3.25 19.33 19.06
N SER A 606 2.79 18.85 20.21
CA SER A 606 2.94 17.45 20.63
C SER A 606 2.09 16.42 19.89
N ASN A 607 1.10 16.88 19.11
CA ASN A 607 0.23 16.01 18.33
C ASN A 607 0.56 16.03 16.83
N GLN A 608 1.64 16.70 16.42
CA GLN A 608 2.02 16.79 15.02
C GLN A 608 2.59 15.48 14.47
N ARG A 609 2.42 15.28 13.15
CA ARG A 609 2.85 14.06 12.45
C ARG A 609 4.38 13.92 12.52
N GLY A 610 4.85 12.73 12.92
CA GLY A 610 6.26 12.41 13.05
C GLY A 610 6.86 12.68 14.44
N MET A 611 6.10 13.30 15.36
CA MET A 611 6.56 13.45 16.74
C MET A 611 6.46 12.13 17.51
N ILE A 612 7.49 11.80 18.29
CA ILE A 612 7.53 10.60 19.12
C ILE A 612 7.06 10.97 20.53
N SER A 613 6.37 10.06 21.23
CA SER A 613 5.88 10.28 22.60
C SER A 613 7.00 10.35 23.66
N ALA A 614 8.26 10.58 23.26
CA ALA A 614 9.38 10.79 24.15
C ALA A 614 9.48 12.27 24.51
N GLY A 615 9.74 12.59 25.78
CA GLY A 615 10.01 13.96 26.19
C GLY A 615 11.27 14.50 25.50
N VAL A 616 11.28 15.79 25.18
CA VAL A 616 12.46 16.49 24.68
C VAL A 616 13.30 16.95 25.86
N ASP A 617 14.61 16.68 25.80
CA ASP A 617 15.56 17.04 26.87
C ASP A 617 16.18 18.41 26.63
N LYS A 618 16.55 18.72 25.37
CA LYS A 618 17.22 19.97 25.00
C LYS A 618 16.94 20.37 23.55
N PHE A 619 16.89 21.67 23.27
CA PHE A 619 16.87 22.21 21.90
C PHE A 619 18.25 22.68 21.46
N ILE A 620 18.48 22.64 20.15
CA ILE A 620 19.67 23.20 19.52
C ILE A 620 19.29 23.73 18.14
N GLU A 621 19.84 24.85 17.75
CA GLU A 621 19.67 25.42 16.41
C GLU A 621 20.96 25.21 15.60
N ASP A 622 20.84 24.78 14.35
CA ASP A 622 21.99 24.70 13.45
C ASP A 622 22.31 26.03 12.76
N SER A 623 23.42 26.09 12.04
CA SER A 623 23.84 27.27 11.28
C SER A 623 22.90 27.66 10.12
N LEU A 624 21.91 26.81 9.81
CA LEU A 624 20.89 27.01 8.78
C LEU A 624 19.53 27.40 9.39
N SER A 625 19.48 27.70 10.69
CA SER A 625 18.26 28.01 11.44
C SER A 625 17.22 26.87 11.47
N ASN A 626 17.67 25.61 11.36
CA ASN A 626 16.81 24.46 11.65
C ASN A 626 16.91 24.09 13.13
N LEU A 627 15.76 23.68 13.68
CA LEU A 627 15.65 23.29 15.08
C LEU A 627 15.85 21.78 15.24
N TRP A 628 16.85 21.41 16.03
CA TRP A 628 17.18 20.05 16.45
C TRP A 628 16.75 19.81 17.90
N LEU A 629 16.21 18.64 18.17
CA LEU A 629 15.64 18.27 19.46
C LEU A 629 16.29 17.00 19.98
N CYS A 630 16.97 17.11 21.12
CA CYS A 630 17.57 15.98 21.82
C CYS A 630 16.48 15.20 22.57
N CYS A 631 16.36 13.91 22.30
CA CYS A 631 15.41 13.01 22.93
C CYS A 631 16.16 11.84 23.61
N PRO A 632 15.62 11.22 24.67
CA PRO A 632 16.32 10.16 25.41
C PRO A 632 16.87 8.99 24.57
N ASN A 633 16.27 8.70 23.41
CA ASN A 633 16.66 7.60 22.52
C ASN A 633 17.04 8.07 21.10
N GLY A 634 17.30 9.36 20.86
CA GLY A 634 17.57 9.85 19.50
C GLY A 634 17.53 11.37 19.37
N VAL A 635 17.57 11.84 18.14
CA VAL A 635 17.50 13.27 17.81
C VAL A 635 16.38 13.49 16.81
N MET A 636 15.64 14.59 16.93
CA MET A 636 14.63 14.98 15.95
C MET A 636 15.04 16.28 15.28
N LEU A 637 14.81 16.38 13.98
CA LEU A 637 14.91 17.61 13.20
C LEU A 637 13.49 18.11 12.91
N PHE A 638 13.22 19.35 13.25
CA PHE A 638 11.96 20.02 12.95
C PHE A 638 12.04 20.76 11.63
N ASN A 639 11.15 20.41 10.69
CA ASN A 639 10.98 21.14 9.44
C ASN A 639 9.87 22.18 9.60
N SER A 640 10.25 23.46 9.54
CA SER A 640 9.32 24.58 9.75
C SER A 640 8.30 24.77 8.62
N GLU A 641 8.62 24.42 7.37
CA GLU A 641 7.70 24.57 6.23
C GLU A 641 6.56 23.55 6.26
N THR A 642 6.88 22.30 6.59
CA THR A 642 5.89 21.22 6.60
C THR A 642 5.29 20.98 7.99
N SER A 643 5.82 21.63 9.03
CA SER A 643 5.48 21.35 10.44
C SER A 643 5.57 19.85 10.75
N THR A 644 6.63 19.20 10.25
CA THR A 644 6.88 17.77 10.48
C THR A 644 8.23 17.54 11.14
N PHE A 645 8.33 16.43 11.87
CA PHE A 645 9.57 16.02 12.51
C PHE A 645 10.18 14.80 11.81
N THR A 646 11.51 14.83 11.66
CA THR A 646 12.32 13.71 11.18
C THR A 646 13.14 13.18 12.35
N TYR A 647 12.95 11.91 12.71
CA TYR A 647 13.63 11.29 13.84
C TYR A 647 14.82 10.44 13.38
N PHE A 648 15.96 10.70 14.01
CA PHE A 648 17.21 10.00 13.84
C PHE A 648 17.52 9.14 15.08
N ASN A 649 17.85 7.87 14.87
CA ASN A 649 18.13 6.93 15.94
C ASN A 649 19.36 6.04 15.63
N GLN A 650 19.54 4.97 16.40
CA GLN A 650 20.64 4.03 16.20
C GLN A 650 20.71 3.41 14.79
N LYS A 651 19.57 3.16 14.14
CA LYS A 651 19.53 2.65 12.76
C LYS A 651 20.06 3.67 11.74
N ASP A 652 20.17 4.93 12.12
CA ASP A 652 20.80 6.02 11.35
C ASP A 652 22.29 6.17 11.64
N ASN A 653 22.89 5.24 12.39
CA ASN A 653 24.23 5.36 12.95
C ASN A 653 24.38 6.48 13.98
N PHE A 654 23.34 6.90 14.70
CA PHE A 654 23.51 7.79 15.86
C PHE A 654 23.68 6.95 17.13
N HIS A 655 24.71 7.20 17.94
CA HIS A 655 24.95 6.43 19.17
C HIS A 655 24.02 6.89 20.31
N PHE A 656 22.77 6.41 20.27
CA PHE A 656 21.82 6.50 21.38
C PHE A 656 21.44 5.10 21.83
N HIS A 657 22.37 4.36 22.44
CA HIS A 657 22.02 3.11 23.07
C HIS A 657 21.48 3.37 24.47
N VAL A 658 20.22 3.01 24.70
CA VAL A 658 19.83 2.47 26.01
C VAL A 658 19.85 0.97 25.81
N HIS A 659 20.79 0.25 26.44
CA HIS A 659 20.57 -1.17 26.62
C HIS A 659 19.21 -1.30 27.32
N LYS A 660 18.19 -1.82 26.63
CA LYS A 660 17.21 -2.67 27.31
C LYS A 660 17.97 -3.90 27.76
N LYS A 661 18.83 -3.74 28.78
CA LYS A 661 18.97 -4.84 29.71
C LYS A 661 17.56 -5.02 30.25
N ASN A 662 17.05 -6.23 30.13
CA ASN A 662 16.31 -6.80 31.24
C ASN A 662 17.21 -6.69 32.47
N ASP A 663 17.39 -5.49 33.01
CA ASP A 663 17.64 -5.37 34.42
C ASP A 663 16.36 -5.97 34.99
N GLY A 664 16.52 -7.19 35.47
CA GLY A 664 15.68 -7.71 36.53
C GLY A 664 15.75 -6.75 37.70
N PHE A 665 15.18 -5.56 37.57
CA PHE A 665 14.39 -4.99 38.63
C PHE A 665 13.23 -5.95 38.77
N ASN A 666 13.49 -6.99 39.55
CA ASN A 666 12.53 -7.55 40.47
C ASN A 666 11.65 -6.39 40.94
N THR A 667 10.47 -6.24 40.33
CA THR A 667 9.30 -5.91 41.12
C THR A 667 9.11 -7.07 42.07
N ARG A 668 9.97 -7.19 43.10
CA ARG A 668 9.52 -7.74 44.37
C ARG A 668 8.48 -6.75 44.86
N LYS A 669 7.28 -6.88 44.31
CA LYS A 669 6.05 -6.61 45.03
C LYS A 669 6.12 -7.54 46.23
N ASN A 670 6.76 -7.11 47.32
CA ASN A 670 6.53 -7.77 48.58
C ASN A 670 5.18 -7.24 49.06
N PRO A 671 4.10 -8.04 49.02
CA PRO A 671 2.87 -7.66 49.67
C PRO A 671 3.17 -7.44 51.16
N VAL A 672 2.87 -6.25 51.68
CA VAL A 672 2.89 -6.04 53.12
C VAL A 672 1.57 -6.59 53.65
N HIS A 673 1.67 -7.72 54.34
CA HIS A 673 0.58 -8.31 55.12
C HIS A 673 0.69 -7.80 56.57
N ASP A 674 -0.45 -7.63 57.26
CA ASP A 674 -0.39 -7.53 58.73
C ASP A 674 -0.01 -8.88 59.36
N LYS A 675 0.12 -8.87 60.69
CA LYS A 675 0.37 -10.05 61.53
C LYS A 675 -0.68 -11.17 61.36
N ASN A 676 -1.80 -10.89 60.69
CA ASN A 676 -2.90 -11.81 60.44
C ASN A 676 -3.02 -12.21 58.95
N GLY A 677 -2.04 -11.88 58.12
CA GLY A 677 -1.99 -12.31 56.72
C GLY A 677 -2.86 -11.50 55.76
N LYS A 678 -3.50 -10.41 56.18
CA LYS A 678 -4.36 -9.60 55.31
C LYS A 678 -3.54 -8.55 54.54
N PHE A 679 -3.76 -8.43 53.23
CA PHE A 679 -3.04 -7.52 52.34
C PHE A 679 -3.43 -6.05 52.61
N ILE A 680 -2.47 -5.18 52.94
CA ILE A 680 -2.76 -3.80 53.39
C ILE A 680 -2.50 -2.71 52.34
N SER A 681 -1.59 -2.91 51.38
CA SER A 681 -1.45 -2.13 50.11
C SER A 681 -0.03 -2.27 49.54
N SER A 682 0.13 -1.98 48.25
CA SER A 682 1.45 -1.76 47.64
C SER A 682 1.94 -0.35 47.98
N LYS A 683 2.94 -0.22 48.87
CA LYS A 683 3.77 0.98 48.91
C LYS A 683 4.54 1.06 47.59
N ILE A 684 4.10 1.94 46.70
CA ILE A 684 4.92 2.39 45.57
C ILE A 684 6.09 3.14 46.22
N SER A 685 7.26 2.51 46.31
CA SER A 685 8.48 3.28 46.52
C SER A 685 8.55 4.28 45.37
N LYS A 686 8.68 5.58 45.69
CA LYS A 686 8.93 6.61 44.69
C LYS A 686 10.12 6.14 43.87
N THR A 687 9.86 5.65 42.66
CA THR A 687 10.89 5.37 41.68
C THR A 687 11.61 6.69 41.46
N ARG A 688 12.87 6.78 41.91
CA ARG A 688 13.78 7.77 41.37
C ARG A 688 13.89 7.43 39.88
N TYR A 689 13.12 8.15 39.06
CA TYR A 689 13.39 8.25 37.64
C TYR A 689 14.77 8.93 37.50
N THR A 690 15.86 8.16 37.62
CA THR A 690 17.15 8.59 37.08
C THR A 690 17.01 8.53 35.56
N LYS A 691 16.50 9.63 35.00
CA LYS A 691 16.30 9.86 33.58
C LYS A 691 17.66 10.06 32.91
N TYR A 692 17.93 9.24 31.92
CA TYR A 692 19.03 9.46 30.98
C TYR A 692 18.69 10.70 30.14
N ARG A 693 19.38 11.83 30.37
CA ARG A 693 19.22 13.06 29.60
C ARG A 693 20.20 13.08 28.44
N THR A 694 19.72 13.52 27.29
CA THR A 694 20.55 13.83 26.11
C THR A 694 20.80 15.32 26.02
N THR A 695 21.97 15.72 25.54
CA THR A 695 22.33 17.13 25.34
C THR A 695 22.94 17.31 23.96
N GLY A 696 22.99 18.55 23.48
CA GLY A 696 23.83 18.88 22.34
C GLY A 696 24.29 20.33 22.35
N TYR A 697 25.12 20.65 21.35
CA TYR A 697 25.78 21.93 21.16
C TYR A 697 26.10 22.18 19.69
N THR A 698 25.95 23.44 19.26
CA THR A 698 26.32 23.91 17.91
C THR A 698 27.62 24.68 17.99
N CYS A 699 28.63 24.19 17.28
CA CYS A 699 29.95 24.79 17.21
C CYS A 699 29.99 26.01 16.29
N ARG A 700 31.01 26.86 16.48
CA ARG A 700 31.25 28.06 15.66
C ARG A 700 31.46 27.75 14.17
N ASP A 701 31.97 26.57 13.85
CA ASP A 701 32.17 26.08 12.48
C ASP A 701 30.90 25.48 11.84
N GLY A 702 29.78 25.45 12.57
CA GLY A 702 28.51 24.84 12.16
C GLY A 702 28.38 23.34 12.46
N THR A 703 29.39 22.72 13.07
CA THR A 703 29.31 21.31 13.50
C THR A 703 28.39 21.16 14.70
N LEU A 704 27.54 20.12 14.69
CA LEU A 704 26.66 19.74 15.78
C LEU A 704 27.24 18.56 16.56
N TYR A 705 27.23 18.67 17.88
CA TYR A 705 27.56 17.57 18.80
C TYR A 705 26.32 17.19 19.60
N PHE A 706 26.01 15.89 19.62
CA PHE A 706 24.95 15.30 20.43
C PHE A 706 25.57 14.30 21.40
N ALA A 707 25.38 14.46 22.70
CA ALA A 707 25.91 13.57 23.70
C ALA A 707 24.79 12.84 24.47
N GLY A 708 25.06 11.60 24.84
CA GLY A 708 24.12 10.71 25.51
C GLY A 708 24.80 9.63 26.35
N PRO A 709 24.07 8.56 26.69
CA PRO A 709 24.54 7.52 27.62
C PRO A 709 25.81 6.77 27.27
N ASN A 710 26.11 6.65 25.97
CA ASN A 710 27.17 5.78 25.47
C ASN A 710 28.22 6.57 24.68
N GLY A 711 28.33 7.88 24.95
CA GLY A 711 29.28 8.78 24.29
C GLY A 711 28.58 9.88 23.52
N PHE A 712 29.18 10.32 22.42
CA PHE A 712 28.67 11.44 21.62
C PHE A 712 28.80 11.20 20.11
N THR A 713 27.96 11.90 19.37
CA THR A 713 27.84 11.87 17.91
C THR A 713 28.11 13.27 17.37
N GLN A 714 29.02 13.35 16.39
CA GLN A 714 29.35 14.57 15.65
C GLN A 714 28.71 14.55 14.26
N ILE A 715 28.06 15.66 13.88
CA ILE A 715 27.31 15.82 12.62
C ILE A 715 27.56 17.19 12.04
N ARG A 716 27.64 17.28 10.71
CA ARG A 716 27.68 18.55 10.00
C ARG A 716 26.41 18.68 9.13
N PRO A 717 25.57 19.70 9.33
CA PRO A 717 24.23 19.79 8.72
C PRO A 717 24.24 20.23 7.24
N ASP A 718 25.40 20.51 6.64
CA ASP A 718 25.56 20.99 5.25
C ASP A 718 24.83 20.13 4.18
N PHE A 719 24.53 18.86 4.49
CA PHE A 719 23.80 17.98 3.59
C PHE A 719 22.32 18.38 3.40
N LEU A 720 21.72 19.12 4.33
CA LEU A 720 20.32 19.55 4.27
C LEU A 720 20.05 20.55 3.14
N ASN A 721 21.07 21.32 2.71
CA ASN A 721 20.96 22.28 1.60
C ASN A 721 21.19 21.67 0.22
N GLN A 722 21.49 20.37 0.13
CA GLN A 722 21.71 19.72 -1.16
C GLN A 722 20.37 19.30 -1.77
N GLU A 723 20.12 19.71 -3.02
CA GLU A 723 19.03 19.11 -3.79
C GLU A 723 19.26 17.60 -3.92
N SER A 724 18.18 16.83 -3.79
CA SER A 724 18.26 15.39 -3.98
C SER A 724 18.64 15.06 -5.42
N ASN A 725 19.77 14.38 -5.62
CA ASN A 725 20.16 13.80 -6.90
C ASN A 725 19.30 12.58 -7.30
N HIS A 726 18.41 12.14 -6.41
CA HIS A 726 17.51 11.02 -6.65
C HIS A 726 16.25 11.46 -7.39
N LYS A 727 15.79 10.60 -8.30
CA LYS A 727 14.56 10.79 -9.07
C LYS A 727 13.49 9.78 -8.65
N VAL A 728 12.24 10.13 -8.94
CA VAL A 728 11.06 9.26 -8.85
C VAL A 728 10.66 8.87 -10.28
N TYR A 729 10.36 7.60 -10.49
CA TYR A 729 9.88 7.07 -11.76
C TYR A 729 8.56 6.32 -11.56
N LEU A 730 7.74 6.28 -12.59
CA LEU A 730 6.61 5.36 -12.65
C LEU A 730 7.15 3.93 -12.84
N SER A 731 6.84 3.04 -11.90
CA SER A 731 7.29 1.64 -11.92
C SER A 731 6.17 0.64 -12.21
N GLY A 732 4.91 1.05 -12.06
CA GLY A 732 3.74 0.23 -12.35
C GLY A 732 2.49 1.08 -12.56
N PHE A 733 1.60 0.61 -13.42
CA PHE A 733 0.29 1.20 -13.64
C PHE A 733 -0.73 0.08 -13.84
N ASN A 734 -1.75 0.03 -13.00
CA ASN A 734 -2.73 -1.04 -13.00
C ASN A 734 -4.13 -0.48 -13.24
N ILE A 735 -4.95 -1.20 -13.99
CA ILE A 735 -6.39 -0.96 -14.15
C ILE A 735 -7.09 -2.21 -13.61
N PHE A 736 -8.07 -2.05 -12.70
CA PHE A 736 -8.71 -3.18 -12.02
C PHE A 736 -7.74 -4.18 -11.35
N ASN A 737 -6.61 -3.68 -10.82
CA ASN A 737 -5.49 -4.47 -10.28
C ASN A 737 -4.76 -5.36 -11.31
N GLU A 738 -4.97 -5.16 -12.61
CA GLU A 738 -4.21 -5.79 -13.67
C GLU A 738 -3.18 -4.81 -14.27
N PRO A 739 -1.92 -5.22 -14.45
CA PRO A 739 -0.87 -4.35 -14.99
C PRO A 739 -1.09 -4.04 -16.47
N VAL A 740 -1.03 -2.76 -16.84
CA VAL A 740 -1.18 -2.28 -18.22
C VAL A 740 0.18 -2.20 -18.89
N HIS A 741 0.27 -2.64 -20.15
CA HIS A 741 1.49 -2.57 -20.95
C HIS A 741 1.43 -1.39 -21.91
N PHE A 742 2.55 -0.70 -22.07
CA PHE A 742 2.71 0.47 -22.94
C PHE A 742 3.72 0.18 -24.04
N ASP A 743 3.67 0.93 -25.15
CA ASP A 743 4.62 0.82 -26.26
C ASP A 743 6.03 1.35 -25.92
N LYS A 744 6.15 2.01 -24.77
CA LYS A 744 7.41 2.55 -24.22
C LYS A 744 7.59 2.06 -22.79
N PRO A 745 8.83 2.07 -22.26
CA PRO A 745 9.07 1.71 -20.87
C PRO A 745 8.30 2.63 -19.90
N LEU A 746 7.79 2.09 -18.80
CA LEU A 746 6.98 2.83 -17.83
C LEU A 746 7.65 4.10 -17.30
N TYR A 747 8.97 4.09 -17.13
CA TYR A 747 9.73 5.25 -16.63
C TYR A 747 9.84 6.41 -17.66
N GLU A 748 9.44 6.21 -18.91
CA GLU A 748 9.34 7.23 -19.97
C GLU A 748 7.89 7.66 -20.28
N VAL A 749 6.91 7.09 -19.58
CA VAL A 749 5.49 7.42 -19.82
C VAL A 749 5.16 8.77 -19.18
N GLU A 750 4.92 9.76 -20.05
CA GLU A 750 4.51 11.11 -19.65
C GLU A 750 2.99 11.32 -19.77
N GLU A 751 2.29 10.49 -20.54
CA GLU A 751 0.84 10.60 -20.79
C GLU A 751 0.16 9.24 -20.74
N ILE A 752 -0.98 9.16 -20.02
CA ILE A 752 -1.82 7.98 -19.91
C ILE A 752 -3.25 8.34 -20.33
N LYS A 753 -3.78 7.63 -21.32
CA LYS A 753 -5.16 7.78 -21.79
C LYS A 753 -6.03 6.66 -21.21
N LEU A 754 -7.13 7.06 -20.57
CA LEU A 754 -8.09 6.17 -19.93
C LEU A 754 -9.47 6.31 -20.57
N SER A 755 -10.17 5.20 -20.64
CA SER A 755 -11.59 5.17 -20.98
C SER A 755 -12.43 5.51 -19.75
N PHE A 756 -13.63 6.06 -19.94
CA PHE A 756 -14.62 6.18 -18.85
C PHE A 756 -14.96 4.82 -18.19
N LYS A 757 -14.61 3.70 -18.84
CA LYS A 757 -14.75 2.34 -18.28
C LYS A 757 -13.64 1.99 -17.28
N ASP A 758 -12.51 2.66 -17.33
CA ASP A 758 -11.33 2.37 -16.49
C ASP A 758 -11.42 3.15 -15.17
N TYR A 759 -12.54 2.99 -14.47
CA TYR A 759 -12.87 3.81 -13.30
C TYR A 759 -12.10 3.41 -12.03
N ILE A 760 -11.28 2.35 -12.07
CA ILE A 760 -10.35 1.97 -11.01
C ILE A 760 -8.97 1.82 -11.63
N PHE A 761 -8.04 2.66 -11.19
CA PHE A 761 -6.64 2.57 -11.60
C PHE A 761 -5.70 2.94 -10.46
N SER A 762 -4.49 2.40 -10.50
CA SER A 762 -3.46 2.66 -9.50
C SER A 762 -2.10 2.88 -10.13
N PHE A 763 -1.35 3.78 -9.50
CA PHE A 763 0.03 4.08 -9.81
C PHE A 763 0.94 3.43 -8.79
N GLU A 764 2.09 2.99 -9.26
CA GLU A 764 3.17 2.52 -8.42
C GLU A 764 4.44 3.27 -8.81
N PHE A 765 5.15 3.79 -7.81
CA PHE A 765 6.33 4.61 -8.03
C PHE A 765 7.58 3.97 -7.46
N MET A 766 8.68 4.12 -8.18
CA MET A 766 10.02 3.80 -7.72
C MET A 766 10.74 5.09 -7.31
N PHE A 767 11.33 5.08 -6.13
CA PHE A 767 12.26 6.11 -5.70
C PHE A 767 13.68 5.56 -5.70
N THR A 768 14.59 6.23 -6.42
CA THR A 768 15.97 5.73 -6.64
C THR A 768 16.85 5.65 -5.38
N ASN A 769 16.44 6.26 -4.27
CA ASN A 769 17.09 6.03 -2.97
C ASN A 769 16.42 4.86 -2.25
N THR A 770 17.03 3.67 -2.37
CA THR A 770 16.50 2.43 -1.80
C THR A 770 17.07 2.09 -0.42
N GLY A 771 17.77 3.04 0.22
CA GLY A 771 18.51 2.79 1.46
C GLY A 771 17.58 2.54 2.64
N PHE A 772 16.60 3.43 2.80
CA PHE A 772 15.66 3.40 3.93
C PHE A 772 14.21 3.48 3.44
N VAL A 773 13.83 2.46 2.69
CA VAL A 773 12.53 2.27 2.04
C VAL A 773 11.35 2.60 2.97
N ASP A 774 11.37 2.06 4.19
CA ASP A 774 10.30 2.23 5.20
C ASP A 774 10.19 3.65 5.76
N ARG A 775 11.21 4.48 5.54
CA ARG A 775 11.27 5.86 6.05
C ARG A 775 11.24 6.91 4.94
N ASN A 776 11.33 6.48 3.69
CA ASN A 776 11.01 7.33 2.56
C ASN A 776 9.54 7.75 2.68
N LYS A 777 9.24 9.00 2.34
CA LYS A 777 7.86 9.51 2.32
C LYS A 777 7.49 9.89 0.88
N PHE A 778 6.24 9.74 0.51
CA PHE A 778 5.75 10.22 -0.79
C PHE A 778 4.73 11.35 -0.60
N ALA A 779 4.67 12.23 -1.59
CA ALA A 779 3.60 13.20 -1.71
C ALA A 779 3.03 13.14 -3.13
N TYR A 780 1.71 13.11 -3.20
CA TYR A 780 0.94 12.98 -4.44
C TYR A 780 0.03 14.18 -4.60
N TRP A 781 -0.17 14.64 -5.83
CA TRP A 781 -1.16 15.65 -6.12
C TRP A 781 -1.76 15.42 -7.50
N LEU A 782 -3.05 15.11 -7.57
CA LEU A 782 -3.78 15.04 -8.83
C LEU A 782 -4.46 16.38 -9.13
N GLN A 783 -3.79 17.20 -9.93
CA GLN A 783 -4.30 18.50 -10.34
C GLN A 783 -5.58 18.35 -11.17
N GLY A 784 -6.61 19.13 -10.82
CA GLY A 784 -7.95 19.03 -11.39
C GLY A 784 -8.93 18.17 -10.58
N PHE A 785 -8.45 17.39 -9.60
CA PHE A 785 -9.27 16.59 -8.70
C PHE A 785 -9.04 16.94 -7.21
N GLU A 786 -7.77 17.06 -6.80
CA GLU A 786 -7.38 17.38 -5.42
C GLU A 786 -6.99 18.85 -5.25
N LYS A 787 -7.24 19.42 -4.06
CA LYS A 787 -6.93 20.83 -3.76
C LYS A 787 -5.44 21.10 -3.48
N ASP A 788 -4.75 20.16 -2.83
CA ASP A 788 -3.36 20.31 -2.39
C ASP A 788 -2.69 18.94 -2.23
N TRP A 789 -1.37 18.93 -2.01
CA TRP A 789 -0.52 17.75 -1.83
C TRP A 789 -1.01 16.81 -0.72
N GLN A 790 -1.09 15.53 -1.07
CA GLN A 790 -1.41 14.42 -0.18
C GLN A 790 -0.12 13.73 0.25
N TYR A 791 0.32 13.99 1.49
CA TYR A 791 1.52 13.40 2.07
C TYR A 791 1.20 12.03 2.68
N THR A 792 1.84 10.99 2.16
CA THR A 792 1.76 9.61 2.65
C THR A 792 3.05 9.21 3.36
N GLY A 793 3.01 8.09 4.10
CA GLY A 793 4.22 7.47 4.66
C GLY A 793 5.08 6.83 3.57
N SER A 794 5.59 5.63 3.84
CA SER A 794 6.37 4.84 2.88
C SER A 794 5.55 4.18 1.78
N ASN A 795 4.23 4.46 1.70
CA ASN A 795 3.40 3.91 0.65
C ASN A 795 3.76 4.57 -0.69
N ASN A 796 4.32 3.76 -1.60
CA ASN A 796 4.73 4.15 -2.94
C ASN A 796 3.63 3.92 -3.99
N THR A 797 2.44 3.47 -3.59
CA THR A 797 1.29 3.28 -4.46
C THR A 797 0.17 4.29 -4.19
N ARG A 798 -0.52 4.71 -5.26
CA ARG A 798 -1.68 5.61 -5.19
C ARG A 798 -2.80 5.08 -6.06
N GLU A 799 -3.94 4.81 -5.45
CA GLU A 799 -5.15 4.30 -6.12
C GLU A 799 -6.19 5.41 -6.26
N TYR A 800 -6.87 5.44 -7.40
CA TYR A 800 -7.97 6.37 -7.67
C TYR A 800 -9.22 5.63 -8.14
N PHE A 801 -10.38 6.17 -7.75
CA PHE A 801 -11.69 5.59 -8.03
C PHE A 801 -12.63 6.65 -8.62
N ASN A 802 -13.26 6.31 -9.74
CA ASN A 802 -14.36 7.02 -10.38
C ASN A 802 -14.09 8.52 -10.61
N ILE A 803 -12.90 8.84 -11.13
CA ILE A 803 -12.56 10.22 -11.50
C ILE A 803 -13.39 10.62 -12.74
N PRO A 804 -14.02 11.81 -12.74
CA PRO A 804 -14.77 12.30 -13.90
C PRO A 804 -13.93 12.39 -15.18
N PRO A 805 -14.55 12.37 -16.36
CA PRO A 805 -13.85 12.63 -17.61
C PRO A 805 -13.23 14.04 -17.64
N GLY A 806 -11.97 14.13 -18.08
CA GLY A 806 -11.20 15.37 -18.05
C GLY A 806 -9.71 15.15 -18.25
N ASN A 807 -8.97 16.26 -18.27
CA ASN A 807 -7.51 16.26 -18.30
C ASN A 807 -7.00 16.56 -16.89
N TYR A 808 -6.10 15.71 -16.40
CA TYR A 808 -5.51 15.79 -15.07
C TYR A 808 -3.99 15.70 -15.19
N THR A 809 -3.29 16.24 -14.21
CA THR A 809 -1.83 16.08 -14.11
C THR A 809 -1.51 15.53 -12.73
N MET A 810 -0.91 14.33 -12.72
CA MET A 810 -0.43 13.68 -11.52
C MET A 810 0.99 14.14 -11.22
N LEU A 811 1.17 14.82 -10.09
CA LEU A 811 2.45 15.24 -9.57
C LEU A 811 2.88 14.34 -8.40
N VAL A 812 4.10 13.83 -8.45
CA VAL A 812 4.64 12.94 -7.41
C VAL A 812 6.05 13.36 -7.03
N LYS A 813 6.30 13.54 -5.73
CA LYS A 813 7.65 13.72 -5.19
C LYS A 813 7.89 12.76 -4.04
N ALA A 814 9.15 12.39 -3.84
CA ALA A 814 9.57 11.55 -2.73
C ALA A 814 10.50 12.33 -1.80
N CYS A 815 10.50 11.94 -0.54
CA CYS A 815 11.39 12.43 0.49
C CYS A 815 12.29 11.27 0.91
N SER A 816 13.61 11.49 0.93
CA SER A 816 14.52 10.53 1.55
C SER A 816 14.28 10.43 3.05
N ALA A 817 14.78 9.36 3.68
CA ALA A 817 14.74 9.22 5.14
C ALA A 817 15.40 10.37 5.91
N TYR A 818 16.22 11.19 5.24
CA TYR A 818 16.91 12.35 5.80
C TYR A 818 16.12 13.66 5.67
N GLY A 819 14.90 13.64 5.13
CA GLY A 819 14.06 14.83 5.00
C GLY A 819 14.24 15.62 3.71
N ILE A 820 15.03 15.12 2.75
CA ILE A 820 15.31 15.83 1.48
C ILE A 820 14.30 15.40 0.41
N TRP A 821 13.53 16.36 -0.10
CA TRP A 821 12.52 16.15 -1.14
C TRP A 821 13.11 16.19 -2.55
N THR A 822 12.55 15.39 -3.46
CA THR A 822 12.88 15.44 -4.89
C THR A 822 12.07 16.50 -5.63
N LYS A 823 12.55 16.89 -6.82
CA LYS A 823 11.72 17.54 -7.82
C LYS A 823 10.54 16.63 -8.20
N PRO A 824 9.33 17.19 -8.42
CA PRO A 824 8.15 16.40 -8.71
C PRO A 824 8.20 15.81 -10.12
N LEU A 825 7.89 14.51 -10.25
CA LEU A 825 7.54 13.84 -11.49
C LEU A 825 6.13 14.26 -11.92
N SER A 826 5.92 14.54 -13.21
CA SER A 826 4.63 14.94 -13.77
C SER A 826 4.16 13.94 -14.81
N ILE A 827 2.92 13.45 -14.68
CA ILE A 827 2.28 12.53 -15.63
C ILE A 827 0.90 13.07 -16.00
N ASN A 828 0.65 13.26 -17.28
CA ASN A 828 -0.64 13.70 -17.80
C ASN A 828 -1.62 12.53 -17.91
N ILE A 829 -2.85 12.73 -17.46
CA ILE A 829 -3.90 11.71 -17.45
C ILE A 829 -5.11 12.27 -18.19
N ILE A 830 -5.56 11.58 -19.23
CA ILE A 830 -6.70 11.98 -20.05
C ILE A 830 -7.79 10.92 -19.91
N ILE A 831 -8.89 11.27 -19.24
CA ILE A 831 -10.06 10.39 -19.09
C ILE A 831 -11.10 10.79 -20.13
N THR A 832 -11.32 9.92 -21.11
CA THR A 832 -12.25 10.20 -22.22
C THR A 832 -13.71 10.10 -21.76
N PRO A 833 -14.58 11.05 -22.16
CA PRO A 833 -16.00 10.98 -21.81
C PRO A 833 -16.71 9.85 -22.56
N PRO A 834 -17.76 9.26 -21.97
CA PRO A 834 -18.59 8.31 -22.70
C PRO A 834 -19.27 8.97 -23.91
N PHE A 835 -19.53 8.20 -24.96
CA PHE A 835 -20.02 8.75 -26.23
C PHE A 835 -21.30 9.59 -26.08
N TRP A 836 -22.19 9.26 -25.14
CA TRP A 836 -23.43 10.02 -24.90
C TRP A 836 -23.21 11.39 -24.22
N GLN A 837 -22.02 11.64 -23.67
CA GLN A 837 -21.64 12.94 -23.11
C GLN A 837 -20.94 13.84 -24.14
N THR A 838 -20.65 13.35 -25.34
CA THR A 838 -20.01 14.13 -26.40
C THR A 838 -20.94 15.19 -26.99
N TRP A 839 -20.37 16.32 -27.45
CA TRP A 839 -21.15 17.44 -27.98
C TRP A 839 -21.93 17.06 -29.25
N TRP A 840 -21.34 16.28 -30.15
CA TRP A 840 -22.01 15.83 -31.38
C TRP A 840 -23.17 14.88 -31.08
N PHE A 841 -23.05 13.98 -30.09
CA PHE A 841 -24.17 13.14 -29.70
C PHE A 841 -25.32 13.96 -29.12
N ARG A 842 -25.01 14.96 -28.27
CA ARG A 842 -26.01 15.87 -27.71
C ARG A 842 -26.71 16.69 -28.81
N ILE A 843 -25.97 17.16 -29.81
CA ILE A 843 -26.53 17.83 -30.99
C ILE A 843 -27.40 16.87 -31.80
N SER A 844 -26.94 15.65 -32.08
CA SER A 844 -27.74 14.66 -32.80
C SER A 844 -29.01 14.28 -32.06
N LEU A 845 -28.96 14.15 -30.73
CA LEU A 845 -30.14 13.91 -29.89
C LEU A 845 -31.10 15.11 -29.94
N PHE A 846 -30.57 16.33 -29.87
CA PHE A 846 -31.36 17.55 -30.00
C PHE A 846 -32.01 17.66 -31.39
N LEU A 847 -31.27 17.43 -32.47
CA LEU A 847 -31.77 17.41 -33.85
C LEU A 847 -32.80 16.31 -34.06
N PHE A 848 -32.59 15.13 -33.46
CA PHE A 848 -33.58 14.05 -33.50
C PHE A 848 -34.87 14.47 -32.79
N MET A 849 -34.78 15.06 -31.60
CA MET A 849 -35.96 15.59 -30.90
C MET A 849 -36.65 16.70 -31.68
N ALA A 850 -35.89 17.64 -32.25
CA ALA A 850 -36.42 18.71 -33.11
C ALA A 850 -37.06 18.15 -34.38
N GLY A 851 -36.48 17.11 -34.99
CA GLY A 851 -37.02 16.41 -36.15
C GLY A 851 -38.31 15.64 -35.83
N VAL A 852 -38.40 15.00 -34.66
CA VAL A 852 -39.64 14.36 -34.18
C VAL A 852 -40.73 15.41 -33.95
N ILE A 853 -40.39 16.54 -33.31
CA ILE A 853 -41.32 17.66 -33.11
C ILE A 853 -41.76 18.22 -34.47
N GLY A 854 -40.82 18.46 -35.38
CA GLY A 854 -41.09 18.93 -36.75
C GLY A 854 -41.95 17.95 -37.54
N LEU A 855 -41.72 16.64 -37.40
CA LEU A 855 -42.55 15.60 -38.02
C LEU A 855 -43.97 15.62 -37.46
N ILE A 856 -44.14 15.77 -36.14
CA ILE A 856 -45.45 15.90 -35.50
C ILE A 856 -46.19 17.14 -36.05
N PHE A 857 -45.51 18.28 -36.15
CA PHE A 857 -46.07 19.50 -36.74
C PHE A 857 -46.41 19.33 -38.22
N TRP A 858 -45.53 18.72 -39.01
CA TRP A 858 -45.76 18.47 -40.44
C TRP A 858 -46.95 17.53 -40.69
N VAL A 859 -47.07 16.46 -39.91
CA VAL A 859 -48.22 15.55 -39.96
C VAL A 859 -49.50 16.29 -39.57
N ARG A 860 -49.46 17.14 -38.54
CA ARG A 860 -50.60 17.97 -38.13
C ARG A 860 -51.03 18.93 -39.24
N GLU A 861 -50.09 19.60 -39.88
CA GLU A 861 -50.35 20.55 -40.96
C GLU A 861 -50.89 19.87 -42.21
N LYS A 862 -50.32 18.72 -42.63
CA LYS A 862 -50.87 17.91 -43.72
C LYS A 862 -52.28 17.41 -43.44
N ASN A 863 -52.59 17.06 -42.19
CA ASN A 863 -53.93 16.65 -41.80
C ASN A 863 -54.92 17.83 -41.86
N LEU A 864 -54.51 19.03 -41.43
CA LEU A 864 -55.30 20.26 -41.55
C LEU A 864 -55.55 20.63 -43.03
N GLN A 865 -54.52 20.56 -43.88
CA GLN A 865 -54.65 20.83 -45.32
C GLN A 865 -55.63 19.86 -46.00
N ARG A 866 -55.56 18.56 -45.62
CA ARG A 866 -56.49 17.54 -46.13
C ARG A 866 -57.93 17.83 -45.72
N GLN A 867 -58.16 18.28 -44.48
CA GLN A 867 -59.49 18.67 -44.02
C GLN A 867 -60.03 19.90 -44.78
N LYS A 868 -59.18 20.90 -45.04
CA LYS A 868 -59.57 22.08 -45.81
C LYS A 868 -59.91 21.75 -47.27
N ASN A 869 -59.07 20.95 -47.94
CA ASN A 869 -59.31 20.54 -49.33
C ASN A 869 -60.57 19.68 -49.47
N LEU A 870 -60.85 18.80 -48.50
CA LEU A 870 -62.09 18.02 -48.48
C LEU A 870 -63.32 18.91 -48.33
N LEU A 871 -63.23 19.98 -47.55
CA LEU A 871 -64.32 20.94 -47.37
C LEU A 871 -64.58 21.74 -48.66
N GLU A 872 -63.53 22.19 -49.35
CA GLU A 872 -63.66 22.92 -50.62
C GLU A 872 -64.25 22.04 -51.74
N ILE A 873 -63.90 20.75 -51.78
CA ILE A 873 -64.48 19.78 -52.73
C ILE A 873 -65.98 19.57 -52.44
N GLN A 874 -66.39 19.44 -51.17
CA GLN A 874 -67.79 19.28 -50.78
C GLN A 874 -68.66 20.51 -51.13
N VAL A 875 -68.11 21.71 -50.97
CA VAL A 875 -68.80 22.96 -51.36
C VAL A 875 -68.96 23.03 -52.89
N LYS A 876 -67.95 22.56 -53.65
CA LYS A 876 -67.95 22.60 -55.12
C LYS A 876 -68.87 21.55 -55.76
N GLU A 877 -68.99 20.37 -55.17
CA GLU A 877 -69.89 19.29 -55.63
C GLU A 877 -71.37 19.67 -55.43
N ARG A 878 -71.73 20.26 -54.28
CA ARG A 878 -73.10 20.77 -54.00
C ARG A 878 -73.57 21.85 -54.97
N THR A 879 -72.66 22.66 -55.51
CA THR A 879 -72.99 23.68 -56.53
C THR A 879 -73.11 23.13 -57.96
N ASN A 880 -72.46 22.00 -58.29
CA ASN A 880 -72.47 21.41 -59.64
C ASN A 880 -73.58 20.36 -59.86
N GLU A 881 -74.02 19.68 -58.80
CA GLU A 881 -75.14 18.72 -58.87
C GLU A 881 -76.48 19.39 -59.21
N LEU A 882 -76.67 20.64 -58.80
CA LEU A 882 -77.86 21.44 -59.14
C LEU A 882 -77.96 21.82 -60.63
N HIS A 883 -76.85 21.77 -61.38
CA HIS A 883 -76.78 22.18 -62.78
C HIS A 883 -76.86 21.02 -63.79
N LYS A 884 -76.61 19.77 -63.37
CA LYS A 884 -76.45 18.60 -64.26
C LYS A 884 -77.68 17.68 -64.35
N SER A 885 -78.66 17.83 -63.46
CA SER A 885 -79.89 17.00 -63.45
C SER A 885 -80.80 17.25 -64.67
N ASN A 886 -80.68 18.38 -65.39
CA ASN A 886 -81.55 18.73 -66.52
C ASN A 886 -81.15 18.17 -67.90
N LYS A 887 -80.01 17.47 -68.08
CA LYS A 887 -79.43 17.23 -69.44
C LYS A 887 -79.15 15.78 -69.86
N LYS A 888 -79.62 14.74 -69.16
CA LYS A 888 -79.15 13.35 -69.34
C LYS A 888 -80.17 12.29 -69.82
N LEU A 889 -81.31 12.66 -70.38
CA LEU A 889 -82.42 11.71 -70.66
C LEU A 889 -82.43 11.00 -72.04
N VAL A 890 -81.43 11.12 -72.94
CA VAL A 890 -81.68 10.81 -74.37
C VAL A 890 -80.95 9.61 -75.05
N ASP A 891 -79.76 9.10 -74.69
CA ASP A 891 -78.96 8.33 -75.69
C ASP A 891 -78.43 6.89 -75.36
N GLU A 892 -79.12 6.06 -74.58
CA GLU A 892 -78.53 4.78 -74.08
C GLU A 892 -78.80 3.48 -74.91
N ILE A 893 -79.58 3.46 -76.00
CA ILE A 893 -80.10 2.17 -76.56
C ILE A 893 -79.48 1.74 -77.91
N ARG A 894 -78.25 1.16 -77.98
CA ARG A 894 -77.87 0.42 -79.23
C ARG A 894 -76.91 -0.78 -79.21
N PHE A 895 -76.04 -1.03 -78.23
CA PHE A 895 -74.87 -1.91 -78.49
C PHE A 895 -74.85 -3.33 -77.85
N ARG A 896 -75.96 -3.86 -77.31
CA ARG A 896 -75.91 -5.00 -76.37
C ARG A 896 -75.90 -6.45 -76.92
N ARG A 897 -75.69 -6.75 -78.21
CA ARG A 897 -75.96 -8.10 -78.78
C ARG A 897 -74.76 -9.00 -79.19
N LYS A 898 -73.50 -8.63 -78.94
CA LYS A 898 -72.33 -9.40 -79.45
C LYS A 898 -71.54 -10.22 -78.41
N VAL A 899 -71.96 -10.25 -77.14
CA VAL A 899 -71.11 -10.71 -76.01
C VAL A 899 -71.38 -12.16 -75.56
N GLU A 900 -72.45 -12.80 -76.01
CA GLU A 900 -73.00 -13.98 -75.30
C GLU A 900 -72.34 -15.34 -75.62
N LYS A 901 -71.46 -15.44 -76.62
CA LYS A 901 -70.95 -16.74 -77.12
C LYS A 901 -69.57 -17.16 -76.56
N GLU A 902 -68.81 -16.25 -75.96
CA GLU A 902 -67.48 -16.53 -75.35
C GLU A 902 -67.57 -16.96 -73.86
N LEU A 903 -68.74 -16.81 -73.23
CA LEU A 903 -68.91 -16.95 -71.78
C LEU A 903 -68.87 -18.42 -71.27
N ARG A 904 -69.24 -19.41 -72.09
CA ARG A 904 -69.51 -20.77 -71.60
C ARG A 904 -68.27 -21.66 -71.40
N LYS A 905 -67.11 -21.27 -71.96
CA LYS A 905 -65.85 -22.05 -71.87
C LYS A 905 -64.97 -21.64 -70.69
N SER A 906 -65.12 -20.42 -70.16
CA SER A 906 -64.36 -19.98 -68.98
C SER A 906 -65.02 -20.35 -67.64
N GLU A 907 -66.29 -20.80 -67.64
CA GLU A 907 -67.03 -21.15 -66.42
C GLU A 907 -66.65 -22.52 -65.82
N GLU A 908 -66.23 -23.49 -66.64
CA GLU A 908 -65.89 -24.85 -66.17
C GLU A 908 -64.48 -24.91 -65.53
N GLU A 909 -63.48 -24.24 -66.11
CA GLU A 909 -62.12 -24.15 -65.55
C GLU A 909 -62.08 -23.37 -64.21
N TYR A 910 -62.94 -22.35 -64.06
CA TYR A 910 -63.03 -21.56 -62.82
C TYR A 910 -63.58 -22.39 -61.64
N ARG A 911 -64.48 -23.34 -61.90
CA ARG A 911 -65.14 -24.13 -60.85
C ARG A 911 -64.20 -25.13 -60.18
N ASP A 912 -63.30 -25.76 -60.93
CA ASP A 912 -62.36 -26.76 -60.40
C ASP A 912 -61.25 -26.14 -59.51
N LEU A 913 -60.70 -24.99 -59.94
CA LEU A 913 -59.72 -24.23 -59.17
C LEU A 913 -60.28 -23.68 -57.85
N PHE A 914 -61.57 -23.33 -57.83
CA PHE A 914 -62.23 -22.83 -56.64
C PHE A 914 -62.42 -23.92 -55.56
N GLU A 915 -62.79 -25.14 -55.96
CA GLU A 915 -63.14 -26.22 -55.01
C GLU A 915 -61.92 -26.88 -54.36
N ASN A 916 -60.81 -27.02 -55.08
CA ASN A 916 -59.62 -27.79 -54.63
C ASN A 916 -58.52 -26.96 -53.94
N ALA A 917 -58.74 -25.66 -53.69
CA ALA A 917 -57.74 -24.80 -53.07
C ALA A 917 -57.56 -25.09 -51.55
N TYR A 918 -56.31 -25.17 -51.09
CA TYR A 918 -55.96 -25.35 -49.66
C TYR A 918 -56.09 -24.07 -48.82
N ASP A 919 -56.28 -22.91 -49.43
CA ASP A 919 -56.64 -21.68 -48.72
C ASP A 919 -58.18 -21.59 -48.63
N VAL A 920 -58.69 -20.95 -47.58
CA VAL A 920 -60.13 -20.69 -47.40
C VAL A 920 -60.57 -19.67 -48.45
N ILE A 921 -61.54 -19.98 -49.31
CA ILE A 921 -62.07 -19.05 -50.32
C ILE A 921 -63.59 -18.91 -50.19
N TRP A 922 -64.08 -17.68 -50.18
CA TRP A 922 -65.52 -17.40 -50.22
C TRP A 922 -65.87 -16.17 -51.06
N ILE A 923 -67.12 -16.14 -51.53
CA ILE A 923 -67.76 -15.01 -52.19
C ILE A 923 -69.02 -14.68 -51.39
N SER A 924 -69.25 -13.40 -51.10
CA SER A 924 -70.46 -12.91 -50.43
C SER A 924 -71.07 -11.71 -51.14
N ASP A 925 -72.31 -11.39 -50.81
CA ASP A 925 -72.95 -10.13 -51.22
C ASP A 925 -72.33 -8.91 -50.48
N PRO A 926 -72.68 -7.66 -50.86
CA PRO A 926 -72.17 -6.45 -50.24
C PRO A 926 -72.51 -6.32 -48.74
N GLU A 927 -73.54 -7.03 -48.27
CA GLU A 927 -73.97 -7.10 -46.87
C GLU A 927 -73.21 -8.18 -46.07
N GLY A 928 -72.46 -9.05 -46.76
CA GLY A 928 -71.59 -10.06 -46.18
C GLY A 928 -72.22 -11.45 -46.08
N ASN A 929 -73.35 -11.71 -46.73
CA ASN A 929 -73.97 -13.03 -46.79
C ASN A 929 -73.26 -13.90 -47.82
N ILE A 930 -72.77 -15.07 -47.39
CA ILE A 930 -71.90 -15.93 -48.19
C ILE A 930 -72.71 -16.56 -49.33
N GLN A 931 -72.35 -16.27 -50.57
CA GLN A 931 -72.96 -16.83 -51.79
C GLN A 931 -72.25 -18.10 -52.26
N ALA A 932 -70.93 -18.18 -52.07
CA ALA A 932 -70.14 -19.37 -52.39
C ALA A 932 -68.99 -19.53 -51.40
N ALA A 933 -68.64 -20.78 -51.08
CA ALA A 933 -67.54 -21.16 -50.21
C ALA A 933 -66.89 -22.42 -50.77
N ASN A 934 -65.56 -22.48 -50.75
CA ASN A 934 -64.84 -23.69 -51.15
C ASN A 934 -64.90 -24.78 -50.07
N HIS A 935 -64.60 -26.01 -50.46
CA HIS A 935 -64.62 -27.17 -49.56
C HIS A 935 -63.79 -26.96 -48.29
N TYR A 936 -62.65 -26.27 -48.39
CA TYR A 936 -61.74 -26.02 -47.26
C TYR A 936 -62.33 -25.08 -46.20
N LEU A 937 -63.10 -24.04 -46.59
CA LEU A 937 -63.80 -23.20 -45.60
C LEU A 937 -64.80 -24.01 -44.77
N ALA A 938 -65.52 -24.92 -45.42
CA ALA A 938 -66.53 -25.76 -44.78
C ALA A 938 -65.91 -26.74 -43.77
N SER A 939 -64.82 -27.42 -44.16
CA SER A 939 -64.11 -28.34 -43.28
C SER A 939 -63.43 -27.62 -42.11
N LEU A 940 -62.82 -26.45 -42.34
CA LEU A 940 -62.12 -25.69 -41.28
C LEU A 940 -63.08 -25.19 -40.19
N LEU A 941 -64.28 -24.74 -40.55
CA LEU A 941 -65.27 -24.25 -39.58
C LEU A 941 -66.12 -25.37 -38.96
N GLY A 942 -66.11 -26.57 -39.55
CA GLY A 942 -66.92 -27.73 -39.11
C GLY A 942 -68.40 -27.63 -39.48
N TYR A 943 -68.74 -26.88 -40.54
CA TYR A 943 -70.11 -26.74 -41.06
C TYR A 943 -70.20 -27.36 -42.46
N SER A 944 -71.37 -27.87 -42.85
CA SER A 944 -71.63 -28.26 -44.23
C SER A 944 -71.82 -27.04 -45.14
N ARG A 945 -71.50 -27.15 -46.44
CA ARG A 945 -71.59 -26.04 -47.40
C ARG A 945 -72.98 -25.38 -47.41
N ASN A 946 -74.05 -26.18 -47.36
CA ASN A 946 -75.43 -25.69 -47.33
C ASN A 946 -75.78 -24.95 -46.03
N GLU A 947 -75.07 -25.21 -44.93
CA GLU A 947 -75.24 -24.48 -43.67
C GLU A 947 -74.48 -23.13 -43.64
N ILE A 948 -73.51 -22.93 -44.54
CA ILE A 948 -72.68 -21.71 -44.64
C ILE A 948 -73.25 -20.74 -45.67
N ILE A 949 -73.71 -21.23 -46.81
CA ILE A 949 -74.31 -20.40 -47.86
C ILE A 949 -75.57 -19.72 -47.32
N GLY A 950 -75.69 -18.41 -47.57
CA GLY A 950 -76.79 -17.55 -47.13
C GLY A 950 -76.63 -16.96 -45.72
N LYS A 951 -75.66 -17.42 -44.91
CA LYS A 951 -75.35 -16.82 -43.61
C LYS A 951 -74.38 -15.66 -43.73
N ASN A 952 -74.44 -14.72 -42.79
CA ASN A 952 -73.55 -13.59 -42.78
C ASN A 952 -72.16 -14.00 -42.27
N LEU A 953 -71.09 -13.56 -42.94
CA LEU A 953 -69.71 -13.84 -42.54
C LEU A 953 -69.44 -13.42 -41.08
N LEU A 954 -70.09 -12.35 -40.61
CA LEU A 954 -69.98 -11.88 -39.22
C LEU A 954 -70.48 -12.90 -38.19
N ASP A 955 -71.39 -13.80 -38.58
CA ASP A 955 -71.92 -14.84 -37.68
C ASP A 955 -70.84 -15.84 -37.28
N PHE A 956 -69.87 -16.09 -38.17
CA PHE A 956 -68.74 -16.97 -37.94
C PHE A 956 -67.55 -16.27 -37.29
N ILE A 957 -67.63 -14.97 -37.00
CA ILE A 957 -66.58 -14.25 -36.27
C ILE A 957 -66.87 -14.32 -34.78
N SER A 958 -65.84 -14.62 -33.99
CA SER A 958 -65.92 -14.64 -32.53
C SER A 958 -66.58 -13.35 -31.97
N PRO A 959 -67.53 -13.44 -31.03
CA PRO A 959 -68.34 -12.31 -30.55
C PRO A 959 -67.52 -11.08 -30.13
N GLU A 960 -66.37 -11.31 -29.50
CA GLU A 960 -65.43 -10.29 -29.02
C GLU A 960 -64.78 -9.48 -30.16
N HIS A 961 -64.66 -10.09 -31.33
CA HIS A 961 -64.02 -9.50 -32.51
C HIS A 961 -65.00 -9.03 -33.58
N ARG A 962 -66.30 -9.33 -33.45
CA ARG A 962 -67.38 -8.89 -34.38
C ARG A 962 -67.42 -7.37 -34.54
N PHE A 963 -67.24 -6.61 -33.46
CA PHE A 963 -67.26 -5.14 -33.53
C PHE A 963 -66.09 -4.59 -34.37
N ARG A 964 -64.90 -5.21 -34.27
CA ARG A 964 -63.77 -4.88 -35.13
C ARG A 964 -64.06 -5.25 -36.58
N ALA A 965 -64.63 -6.44 -36.82
CA ALA A 965 -65.02 -6.88 -38.15
C ALA A 965 -66.07 -5.97 -38.80
N ILE A 966 -67.11 -5.53 -38.08
CA ILE A 966 -68.12 -4.57 -38.56
C ILE A 966 -67.48 -3.22 -38.91
N ARG A 967 -66.55 -2.72 -38.09
CA ARG A 967 -65.81 -1.49 -38.40
C ARG A 967 -64.94 -1.65 -39.65
N PHE A 968 -64.33 -2.83 -39.84
CA PHE A 968 -63.56 -3.13 -41.05
C PHE A 968 -64.46 -3.26 -42.28
N PHE A 969 -65.64 -3.85 -42.14
CA PHE A 969 -66.63 -3.95 -43.21
C PHE A 969 -67.09 -2.55 -43.68
N LYS A 970 -67.34 -1.63 -42.74
CA LYS A 970 -67.59 -0.20 -43.06
C LYS A 970 -66.41 0.50 -43.73
N THR A 971 -65.18 0.18 -43.34
CA THR A 971 -63.96 0.77 -43.96
C THR A 971 -63.70 0.18 -45.35
N PHE A 972 -64.02 -1.09 -45.54
CA PHE A 972 -63.92 -1.81 -46.80
C PHE A 972 -64.91 -1.26 -47.84
N GLN A 973 -66.12 -0.86 -47.45
CA GLN A 973 -67.06 -0.14 -48.33
C GLN A 973 -66.45 1.15 -48.93
N GLN A 974 -65.45 1.76 -48.28
CA GLN A 974 -64.75 2.94 -48.80
C GLN A 974 -63.52 2.61 -49.66
N LYS A 975 -62.75 1.56 -49.35
CA LYS A 975 -61.44 1.26 -49.99
C LYS A 975 -61.44 0.10 -50.98
N GLY A 976 -62.40 -0.82 -50.92
CA GLY A 976 -62.54 -1.96 -51.84
C GLY A 976 -61.47 -3.07 -51.73
N PHE A 977 -60.51 -2.95 -50.81
CA PHE A 977 -59.50 -3.96 -50.52
C PHE A 977 -59.13 -3.92 -49.02
N CYS A 978 -58.95 -5.09 -48.40
CA CYS A 978 -58.50 -5.20 -47.02
C CYS A 978 -57.67 -6.49 -46.83
N GLU A 979 -56.59 -6.41 -46.08
CA GLU A 979 -55.79 -7.56 -45.65
C GLU A 979 -55.59 -7.51 -44.15
N ARG A 980 -56.18 -8.46 -43.40
CA ARG A 980 -56.16 -8.51 -41.94
C ARG A 980 -56.47 -9.89 -41.37
N GLU A 981 -56.06 -10.08 -40.12
CA GLU A 981 -56.46 -11.22 -39.29
C GLU A 981 -57.92 -11.13 -38.86
N LEU A 982 -58.65 -12.22 -39.06
CA LEU A 982 -60.01 -12.42 -38.57
C LEU A 982 -60.06 -13.71 -37.73
N ASN A 983 -60.74 -13.62 -36.59
CA ASN A 983 -60.86 -14.71 -35.64
C ASN A 983 -62.20 -15.41 -35.85
N PHE A 984 -62.17 -16.51 -36.59
CA PHE A 984 -63.34 -17.32 -36.88
C PHE A 984 -63.65 -18.27 -35.73
N GLN A 985 -64.94 -18.49 -35.47
CA GLN A 985 -65.45 -19.41 -34.48
C GLN A 985 -65.96 -20.68 -35.19
N THR A 986 -65.49 -21.84 -34.76
CA THR A 986 -65.92 -23.14 -35.27
C THR A 986 -67.23 -23.59 -34.62
N LYS A 987 -67.91 -24.58 -35.22
CA LYS A 987 -69.17 -25.16 -34.72
C LYS A 987 -69.08 -25.66 -33.27
N GLU A 988 -67.89 -26.12 -32.85
CA GLU A 988 -67.58 -26.60 -31.49
C GLU A 988 -67.15 -25.48 -30.52
N ARG A 989 -67.34 -24.20 -30.88
CA ARG A 989 -66.90 -23.00 -30.14
C ARG A 989 -65.37 -22.81 -30.04
N GLY A 990 -64.57 -23.52 -30.83
CA GLY A 990 -63.14 -23.24 -30.98
C GLY A 990 -62.88 -21.96 -31.79
N THR A 991 -61.75 -21.27 -31.58
CA THR A 991 -61.37 -20.09 -32.38
C THR A 991 -60.20 -20.44 -33.32
N ARG A 992 -60.28 -20.02 -34.58
CA ARG A 992 -59.23 -20.12 -35.59
C ARG A 992 -58.85 -18.71 -36.07
N ILE A 993 -57.56 -18.44 -36.18
CA ILE A 993 -57.02 -17.15 -36.61
C ILE A 993 -56.67 -17.28 -38.10
N LEU A 994 -57.42 -16.59 -38.94
CA LEU A 994 -57.22 -16.58 -40.39
C LEU A 994 -56.62 -15.24 -40.80
N TRP A 995 -55.49 -15.25 -41.49
CA TRP A 995 -54.99 -14.08 -42.20
C TRP A 995 -55.77 -13.94 -43.50
N THR A 996 -56.69 -12.97 -43.55
CA THR A 996 -57.64 -12.82 -44.66
C THR A 996 -57.31 -11.65 -45.58
N LYS A 997 -57.42 -11.87 -46.88
CA LYS A 997 -57.39 -10.88 -47.95
C LYS A 997 -58.77 -10.81 -48.58
N ILE A 998 -59.41 -9.65 -48.48
CA ILE A 998 -60.77 -9.40 -48.95
C ILE A 998 -60.73 -8.32 -50.03
N ARG A 999 -61.37 -8.57 -51.16
CA ARG A 999 -61.48 -7.66 -52.31
C ARG A 999 -62.95 -7.45 -52.67
N ALA A 1000 -63.31 -6.20 -53.00
CA ALA A 1000 -64.63 -5.90 -53.51
C ALA A 1000 -64.72 -6.28 -54.99
N ILE A 1001 -65.78 -7.01 -55.34
CA ILE A 1001 -66.23 -7.19 -56.71
C ILE A 1001 -67.10 -5.96 -57.02
N LYS A 1002 -66.69 -5.14 -57.98
CA LYS A 1002 -67.38 -3.91 -58.35
C LYS A 1002 -67.91 -4.02 -59.76
N GLU A 1003 -69.20 -3.74 -59.94
CA GLU A 1003 -69.83 -3.49 -61.24
C GLU A 1003 -70.39 -2.06 -61.21
N ASP A 1004 -70.11 -1.27 -62.26
CA ASP A 1004 -70.54 0.13 -62.39
C ASP A 1004 -70.24 1.03 -61.16
N GLY A 1005 -69.11 0.76 -60.49
CA GLY A 1005 -68.64 1.52 -59.32
C GLY A 1005 -69.34 1.20 -58.00
N LYS A 1006 -70.40 0.37 -58.01
CA LYS A 1006 -71.02 -0.18 -56.80
C LYS A 1006 -70.39 -1.52 -56.46
N ILE A 1007 -70.17 -1.75 -55.17
CA ILE A 1007 -69.75 -3.07 -54.68
C ILE A 1007 -70.95 -3.99 -54.84
N VAL A 1008 -70.86 -4.99 -55.72
CA VAL A 1008 -71.91 -5.99 -55.97
C VAL A 1008 -71.61 -7.34 -55.31
N GLY A 1009 -70.37 -7.52 -54.82
CA GLY A 1009 -69.98 -8.69 -54.05
C GLY A 1009 -68.61 -8.51 -53.40
N ILE A 1010 -68.20 -9.51 -52.63
CA ILE A 1010 -66.97 -9.51 -51.86
C ILE A 1010 -66.30 -10.88 -52.05
N HIS A 1011 -65.03 -10.87 -52.46
CA HIS A 1011 -64.22 -12.07 -52.60
C HIS A 1011 -63.16 -12.12 -51.49
N GLY A 1012 -63.16 -13.18 -50.69
CA GLY A 1012 -62.25 -13.36 -49.56
C GLY A 1012 -61.40 -14.62 -49.71
N ILE A 1013 -60.10 -14.50 -49.39
CA ILE A 1013 -59.17 -15.63 -49.26
C ILE A 1013 -58.55 -15.58 -47.85
N GLY A 1014 -58.46 -16.70 -47.15
CA GLY A 1014 -57.89 -16.78 -45.81
C GLY A 1014 -56.90 -17.94 -45.64
N ARG A 1015 -55.79 -17.71 -44.93
CA ARG A 1015 -54.83 -18.76 -44.55
C ARG A 1015 -54.77 -18.91 -43.04
N ASP A 1016 -54.84 -20.14 -42.53
CA ASP A 1016 -54.80 -20.42 -41.09
C ASP A 1016 -53.39 -20.14 -40.54
N SER A 1017 -53.28 -19.28 -39.52
CA SER A 1017 -52.03 -18.92 -38.84
C SER A 1017 -52.06 -19.23 -37.34
N THR A 1018 -53.03 -20.04 -36.89
CA THR A 1018 -53.32 -20.26 -35.47
C THR A 1018 -52.13 -20.85 -34.69
N GLU A 1019 -51.46 -21.89 -35.20
CA GLU A 1019 -50.34 -22.54 -34.51
C GLU A 1019 -49.08 -21.67 -34.46
N LEU A 1020 -48.76 -20.99 -35.56
CA LEU A 1020 -47.59 -20.11 -35.65
C LEU A 1020 -47.68 -18.95 -34.65
N ARG A 1021 -48.87 -18.37 -34.47
CA ARG A 1021 -49.11 -17.25 -33.56
C ARG A 1021 -49.05 -17.66 -32.09
N LYS A 1022 -49.57 -18.84 -31.73
CA LYS A 1022 -49.45 -19.37 -30.37
C LYS A 1022 -47.99 -19.59 -29.99
N ALA A 1023 -47.20 -20.22 -30.86
CA ALA A 1023 -45.77 -20.45 -30.62
C ALA A 1023 -44.95 -19.14 -30.52
N GLN A 1024 -45.26 -18.12 -31.35
CA GLN A 1024 -44.59 -16.82 -31.27
C GLN A 1024 -44.93 -16.03 -30.00
N ALA A 1025 -46.19 -16.08 -29.55
CA ALA A 1025 -46.60 -15.42 -28.31
C ALA A 1025 -45.92 -16.08 -27.10
N GLU A 1026 -45.90 -17.42 -27.05
CA GLU A 1026 -45.22 -18.18 -26.00
C GLU A 1026 -43.72 -17.87 -25.95
N LEU A 1027 -43.04 -17.78 -27.10
CA LEU A 1027 -41.61 -17.45 -27.17
C LEU A 1027 -41.32 -16.01 -26.71
N GLN A 1028 -42.10 -15.03 -27.16
CA GLN A 1028 -41.91 -13.63 -26.76
C GLN A 1028 -42.20 -13.39 -25.27
N GLU A 1029 -43.21 -14.07 -24.74
CA GLU A 1029 -43.56 -13.99 -23.32
C GLU A 1029 -42.47 -14.65 -22.46
N ALA A 1030 -41.92 -15.78 -22.90
CA ALA A 1030 -40.76 -16.42 -22.26
C ALA A 1030 -39.50 -15.53 -22.29
N GLU A 1031 -39.17 -14.90 -23.42
CA GLU A 1031 -38.02 -14.00 -23.54
C GLU A 1031 -38.18 -12.73 -22.71
N ARG A 1032 -39.40 -12.16 -22.69
CA ARG A 1032 -39.71 -10.98 -21.88
C ARG A 1032 -39.58 -11.30 -20.40
N MET A 1033 -40.18 -12.40 -19.93
CA MET A 1033 -40.04 -12.85 -18.54
C MET A 1033 -38.57 -13.12 -18.16
N LYS A 1034 -37.77 -13.69 -19.08
CA LYS A 1034 -36.33 -13.90 -18.88
C LYS A 1034 -35.54 -12.58 -18.75
N ARG A 1035 -35.86 -11.55 -19.53
CA ARG A 1035 -35.19 -10.24 -19.41
C ARG A 1035 -35.62 -9.47 -18.17
N GLU A 1036 -36.90 -9.52 -17.82
CA GLU A 1036 -37.44 -8.84 -16.63
C GLU A 1036 -36.89 -9.44 -15.33
N SER A 1037 -36.77 -10.77 -15.28
CA SER A 1037 -36.15 -11.50 -14.15
C SER A 1037 -34.66 -11.17 -14.00
N ILE A 1038 -33.87 -11.12 -15.09
CA ILE A 1038 -32.45 -10.70 -15.03
C ILE A 1038 -32.33 -9.25 -14.54
N LYS A 1039 -33.19 -8.35 -15.01
CA LYS A 1039 -33.16 -6.93 -14.61
C LYS A 1039 -33.48 -6.74 -13.12
N GLN A 1040 -34.48 -7.46 -12.61
CA GLN A 1040 -34.82 -7.43 -11.18
C GLN A 1040 -33.73 -8.08 -10.32
N LEU A 1041 -33.14 -9.20 -10.78
CA LEU A 1041 -32.00 -9.85 -10.16
C LEU A 1041 -30.84 -8.86 -9.97
N THR A 1042 -30.38 -8.19 -11.03
CA THR A 1042 -29.24 -7.26 -10.95
C THR A 1042 -29.48 -6.10 -9.98
N LEU A 1043 -30.68 -5.50 -10.01
CA LEU A 1043 -31.03 -4.38 -9.14
C LEU A 1043 -31.10 -4.79 -7.66
N LYS A 1044 -31.68 -5.97 -7.37
CA LYS A 1044 -31.85 -6.47 -6.00
C LYS A 1044 -30.53 -6.98 -5.41
N ILE A 1045 -29.65 -7.59 -6.23
CA ILE A 1045 -28.29 -8.03 -5.82
C ILE A 1045 -27.50 -6.82 -5.36
N ALA A 1046 -27.50 -5.77 -6.18
CA ALA A 1046 -26.74 -4.56 -5.90
C ALA A 1046 -27.17 -3.91 -4.57
N HIS A 1047 -28.48 -3.83 -4.31
CA HIS A 1047 -28.99 -3.22 -3.09
C HIS A 1047 -28.71 -4.07 -1.83
N GLU A 1048 -28.90 -5.38 -1.89
CA GLU A 1048 -28.73 -6.27 -0.73
C GLU A 1048 -27.27 -6.54 -0.36
N ILE A 1049 -26.33 -6.45 -1.31
CA ILE A 1049 -24.88 -6.54 -1.01
C ILE A 1049 -24.34 -5.18 -0.52
N LYS A 1050 -24.82 -4.06 -1.07
CA LYS A 1050 -24.34 -2.71 -0.73
C LYS A 1050 -24.60 -2.32 0.73
N ASN A 1051 -25.74 -2.71 1.28
CA ASN A 1051 -26.13 -2.37 2.66
C ASN A 1051 -25.22 -2.98 3.74
N PRO A 1052 -24.97 -4.30 3.78
CA PRO A 1052 -24.03 -4.90 4.71
C PRO A 1052 -22.59 -4.41 4.47
N LEU A 1053 -22.17 -4.16 3.22
CA LEU A 1053 -20.85 -3.57 2.94
C LEU A 1053 -20.68 -2.16 3.54
N ALA A 1054 -21.71 -1.32 3.46
CA ALA A 1054 -21.69 0.01 4.09
C ALA A 1054 -21.62 -0.09 5.63
N SER A 1055 -22.33 -1.06 6.22
CA SER A 1055 -22.29 -1.35 7.66
C SER A 1055 -20.91 -1.85 8.14
N ILE A 1056 -20.28 -2.73 7.37
CA ILE A 1056 -18.91 -3.21 7.59
C ILE A 1056 -17.93 -2.05 7.51
N SER A 1057 -18.00 -1.27 6.44
CA SER A 1057 -17.11 -0.14 6.20
C SER A 1057 -17.19 0.89 7.33
N SER A 1058 -18.40 1.31 7.71
CA SER A 1058 -18.62 2.26 8.81
C SER A 1058 -18.12 1.74 10.17
N SER A 1059 -18.46 0.49 10.52
CA SER A 1059 -18.02 -0.11 11.78
C SER A 1059 -16.50 -0.33 11.83
N ALA A 1060 -15.88 -0.70 10.71
CA ALA A 1060 -14.42 -0.84 10.61
C ALA A 1060 -13.72 0.52 10.76
N GLN A 1061 -14.28 1.59 10.21
CA GLN A 1061 -13.78 2.96 10.36
C GLN A 1061 -13.82 3.42 11.83
N LEU A 1062 -14.90 3.11 12.54
CA LEU A 1062 -15.04 3.42 13.96
C LEU A 1062 -14.07 2.62 14.84
N VAL A 1063 -13.85 1.33 14.55
CA VAL A 1063 -12.83 0.53 15.25
C VAL A 1063 -11.43 1.05 14.98
N ALA A 1064 -11.09 1.37 13.72
CA ALA A 1064 -9.80 1.93 13.33
C ALA A 1064 -9.52 3.30 13.99
N SER A 1065 -10.56 4.07 14.30
CA SER A 1065 -10.44 5.36 15.00
C SER A 1065 -10.24 5.25 16.52
N SER A 1066 -10.44 4.06 17.10
CA SER A 1066 -10.37 3.84 18.56
C SER A 1066 -8.98 3.36 19.00
N LYS A 1067 -8.42 3.98 20.05
CA LYS A 1067 -7.02 3.77 20.49
C LYS A 1067 -6.80 2.54 21.41
N ASP A 1068 -7.84 1.92 21.95
CA ASP A 1068 -7.75 0.82 22.95
C ASP A 1068 -8.45 -0.46 22.49
N TYR A 1069 -7.70 -1.42 21.94
CA TYR A 1069 -8.23 -2.65 21.33
C TYR A 1069 -8.62 -3.77 22.30
N ARG A 1070 -8.15 -3.78 23.56
CA ARG A 1070 -8.39 -4.88 24.50
C ARG A 1070 -9.41 -4.51 25.59
N GLY A 1071 -10.56 -5.17 25.57
CA GLY A 1071 -11.58 -5.10 26.62
C GLY A 1071 -12.63 -3.99 26.49
N ASN A 1072 -12.62 -3.23 25.38
CA ASN A 1072 -13.59 -2.15 25.18
C ASN A 1072 -14.93 -2.69 24.62
N PRO A 1073 -16.05 -2.60 25.37
CA PRO A 1073 -17.34 -3.14 24.94
C PRO A 1073 -17.90 -2.47 23.68
N LYS A 1074 -17.48 -1.24 23.35
CA LYS A 1074 -17.86 -0.59 22.09
C LYS A 1074 -17.19 -1.25 20.87
N ILE A 1075 -15.92 -1.61 20.96
CA ILE A 1075 -15.19 -2.29 19.88
C ILE A 1075 -15.77 -3.68 19.65
N GLN A 1076 -16.07 -4.41 20.73
CA GLN A 1076 -16.69 -5.73 20.64
C GLN A 1076 -18.08 -5.65 19.97
N ARG A 1077 -18.85 -4.59 20.25
CA ARG A 1077 -20.12 -4.31 19.59
C ARG A 1077 -19.94 -4.06 18.08
N HIS A 1078 -18.96 -3.26 17.67
CA HIS A 1078 -18.68 -3.01 16.25
C HIS A 1078 -18.13 -4.25 15.52
N MET A 1079 -17.28 -5.04 16.17
CA MET A 1079 -16.81 -6.33 15.62
C MET A 1079 -17.96 -7.31 15.41
N ASN A 1080 -18.94 -7.35 16.33
CA ASN A 1080 -20.15 -8.15 16.14
C ASN A 1080 -21.01 -7.67 14.96
N VAL A 1081 -21.12 -6.35 14.74
CA VAL A 1081 -21.83 -5.79 13.58
C VAL A 1081 -21.13 -6.15 12.26
N ILE A 1082 -19.80 -6.12 12.23
CA ILE A 1082 -19.01 -6.55 11.07
C ILE A 1082 -19.25 -8.03 10.80
N ASN A 1083 -19.08 -8.91 11.79
CA ASN A 1083 -19.27 -10.35 11.62
C ASN A 1083 -20.70 -10.71 11.17
N LYS A 1084 -21.72 -10.05 11.75
CA LYS A 1084 -23.12 -10.24 11.32
C LYS A 1084 -23.31 -9.84 9.86
N SER A 1085 -22.77 -8.70 9.45
CA SER A 1085 -22.91 -8.18 8.08
C SER A 1085 -22.18 -9.06 7.05
N VAL A 1086 -20.99 -9.59 7.39
CA VAL A 1086 -20.24 -10.55 6.54
C VAL A 1086 -21.03 -11.85 6.35
N ASN A 1087 -21.63 -12.38 7.42
CA ASN A 1087 -22.46 -13.58 7.33
C ASN A 1087 -23.69 -13.37 6.44
N THR A 1088 -24.31 -12.18 6.50
CA THR A 1088 -25.42 -11.80 5.60
C THR A 1088 -24.97 -11.80 4.13
N CYS A 1089 -23.81 -11.21 3.79
CA CYS A 1089 -23.28 -11.26 2.42
C CYS A 1089 -23.04 -12.70 1.94
N ASN A 1090 -22.43 -13.53 2.79
CA ASN A 1090 -22.15 -14.93 2.45
C ASN A 1090 -23.43 -15.76 2.26
N GLN A 1091 -24.52 -15.41 2.94
CA GLN A 1091 -25.82 -16.04 2.71
C GLN A 1091 -26.40 -15.66 1.34
N VAL A 1092 -26.42 -14.36 1.01
CA VAL A 1092 -26.90 -13.85 -0.29
C VAL A 1092 -26.13 -14.49 -1.45
N ILE A 1093 -24.80 -14.59 -1.36
CA ILE A 1093 -23.96 -15.21 -2.38
C ILE A 1093 -24.30 -16.70 -2.55
N ARG A 1094 -24.52 -17.44 -1.45
CA ARG A 1094 -24.88 -18.86 -1.51
C ARG A 1094 -26.26 -19.09 -2.14
N GLU A 1095 -27.25 -18.26 -1.81
CA GLU A 1095 -28.58 -18.32 -2.41
C GLU A 1095 -28.53 -18.05 -3.93
N LEU A 1096 -27.74 -17.06 -4.36
CA LEU A 1096 -27.51 -16.74 -5.78
C LEU A 1096 -26.76 -17.85 -6.52
N TYR A 1097 -25.73 -18.43 -5.91
CA TYR A 1097 -24.98 -19.52 -6.51
C TYR A 1097 -25.86 -20.76 -6.73
N THR A 1098 -26.68 -21.11 -5.74
CA THR A 1098 -27.63 -22.26 -5.82
C THR A 1098 -28.71 -22.03 -6.88
N PHE A 1099 -29.17 -20.78 -7.06
CA PHE A 1099 -30.13 -20.43 -8.10
C PHE A 1099 -29.52 -20.49 -9.51
N THR A 1100 -28.28 -20.03 -9.68
CA THR A 1100 -27.62 -19.96 -11.00
C THR A 1100 -27.03 -21.28 -11.45
N HIS A 1101 -26.58 -22.12 -10.51
CA HIS A 1101 -25.99 -23.42 -10.78
C HIS A 1101 -26.83 -24.48 -10.07
N LYS A 1102 -27.73 -25.15 -10.80
CA LYS A 1102 -28.47 -26.30 -10.28
C LYS A 1102 -27.47 -27.42 -9.97
N PRO A 1103 -27.18 -27.71 -8.69
CA PRO A 1103 -26.19 -28.73 -8.35
C PRO A 1103 -26.73 -30.12 -8.68
N ALA A 1104 -25.86 -31.07 -9.03
CA ALA A 1104 -26.24 -32.46 -9.26
C ALA A 1104 -26.89 -33.04 -7.97
N MET A 1105 -28.03 -33.72 -8.13
CA MET A 1105 -28.78 -34.34 -7.04
C MET A 1105 -28.33 -35.79 -6.87
N ASN A 1106 -28.18 -36.23 -5.62
CA ASN A 1106 -27.77 -37.59 -5.28
C ASN A 1106 -28.96 -38.36 -4.68
N PHE A 1107 -29.73 -39.02 -5.53
CA PHE A 1107 -30.93 -39.74 -5.13
C PHE A 1107 -30.61 -41.10 -4.51
N ALA A 1108 -31.16 -41.36 -3.33
CA ALA A 1108 -31.06 -42.64 -2.64
C ALA A 1108 -32.38 -42.99 -1.93
N ASN A 1109 -32.58 -44.28 -1.63
CA ASN A 1109 -33.69 -44.72 -0.78
C ASN A 1109 -33.27 -44.58 0.69
N PHE A 1110 -34.04 -43.85 1.49
CA PHE A 1110 -33.76 -43.72 2.92
C PHE A 1110 -35.05 -43.68 3.75
N PRO A 1111 -34.99 -44.09 5.04
CA PRO A 1111 -36.13 -43.99 5.95
C PRO A 1111 -36.52 -42.54 6.21
N ILE A 1112 -37.82 -42.22 6.16
CA ILE A 1112 -38.29 -40.85 6.38
C ILE A 1112 -37.98 -40.32 7.78
N ASN A 1113 -37.90 -41.21 8.78
CA ASN A 1113 -37.54 -40.83 10.15
C ASN A 1113 -36.13 -40.26 10.22
N ASP A 1114 -35.17 -40.79 9.45
CA ASP A 1114 -33.79 -40.29 9.46
C ASP A 1114 -33.69 -38.84 8.95
N LEU A 1115 -34.62 -38.43 8.09
CA LEU A 1115 -34.74 -37.04 7.63
C LEU A 1115 -35.41 -36.17 8.69
N ILE A 1116 -36.52 -36.64 9.27
CA ILE A 1116 -37.24 -35.90 10.32
C ILE A 1116 -36.36 -35.73 11.56
N ASP A 1117 -35.60 -36.73 11.98
CA ASP A 1117 -34.75 -36.66 13.18
C ASP A 1117 -33.59 -35.67 12.99
N ALA A 1118 -33.00 -35.61 11.79
CA ALA A 1118 -32.00 -34.60 11.45
C ALA A 1118 -32.59 -33.18 11.51
N VAL A 1119 -33.78 -32.99 10.93
CA VAL A 1119 -34.51 -31.71 10.95
C VAL A 1119 -34.91 -31.32 12.37
N LEU A 1120 -35.38 -32.26 13.19
CA LEU A 1120 -35.76 -32.01 14.59
C LEU A 1120 -34.55 -31.58 15.42
N THR A 1121 -33.42 -32.27 15.28
CA THR A 1121 -32.17 -31.93 15.98
C THR A 1121 -31.73 -30.49 15.65
N ALA A 1122 -31.76 -30.12 14.37
CA ALA A 1122 -31.42 -28.77 13.92
C ALA A 1122 -32.45 -27.72 14.42
N THR A 1123 -33.73 -28.08 14.45
CA THR A 1123 -34.82 -27.21 14.92
C THR A 1123 -34.74 -26.95 16.42
N GLU A 1124 -34.50 -27.97 17.23
CA GLU A 1124 -34.32 -27.85 18.68
C GLU A 1124 -33.13 -26.95 19.04
N SER A 1125 -32.00 -27.13 18.34
CA SER A 1125 -30.83 -26.27 18.49
C SER A 1125 -31.17 -24.79 18.19
N ARG A 1126 -31.98 -24.54 17.16
CA ARG A 1126 -32.42 -23.19 16.80
C ARG A 1126 -33.37 -22.59 17.85
N LEU A 1127 -34.32 -23.39 18.35
CA LEU A 1127 -35.32 -22.97 19.33
C LEU A 1127 -34.75 -22.78 20.74
N ALA A 1128 -33.60 -23.38 21.07
CA ALA A 1128 -32.90 -23.12 22.34
C ALA A 1128 -32.60 -21.63 22.59
N THR A 1129 -32.53 -20.83 21.52
CA THR A 1129 -32.34 -19.37 21.58
C THR A 1129 -33.66 -18.57 21.67
N LEU A 1130 -34.82 -19.23 21.58
CA LEU A 1130 -36.16 -18.63 21.49
C LEU A 1130 -37.17 -19.39 22.38
N PRO A 1131 -37.13 -19.22 23.73
CA PRO A 1131 -37.87 -20.07 24.68
C PRO A 1131 -39.40 -19.94 24.61
N ASN A 1132 -39.91 -18.94 23.91
CA ASN A 1132 -41.35 -18.63 23.82
C ASN A 1132 -42.05 -19.28 22.61
N ILE A 1133 -41.32 -20.01 21.78
CA ILE A 1133 -41.88 -20.80 20.67
C ILE A 1133 -41.90 -22.27 21.10
N LYS A 1134 -43.10 -22.85 21.19
CA LYS A 1134 -43.27 -24.26 21.55
C LYS A 1134 -43.24 -25.14 20.31
N LEU A 1135 -42.43 -26.19 20.33
CA LEU A 1135 -42.40 -27.22 19.29
C LEU A 1135 -43.37 -28.35 19.65
N ILE A 1136 -44.28 -28.68 18.74
CA ILE A 1136 -45.17 -29.85 18.84
C ILE A 1136 -44.83 -30.80 17.71
N VAL A 1137 -44.37 -32.01 18.05
CA VAL A 1137 -44.05 -33.05 17.06
C VAL A 1137 -45.06 -34.17 17.18
N LYS A 1138 -45.71 -34.53 16.08
CA LYS A 1138 -46.62 -35.68 15.99
C LYS A 1138 -46.14 -36.60 14.88
N LYS A 1139 -45.87 -37.87 15.19
CA LYS A 1139 -45.46 -38.89 14.23
C LYS A 1139 -46.48 -40.03 14.25
N ASP A 1140 -47.34 -40.09 13.23
CA ASP A 1140 -48.39 -41.13 13.11
C ASP A 1140 -47.90 -42.34 12.29
N ILE A 1141 -46.67 -42.30 11.76
CA ILE A 1141 -46.01 -43.40 11.06
C ILE A 1141 -44.65 -43.66 11.71
N ASN A 1142 -44.34 -44.94 11.96
CA ASN A 1142 -43.02 -45.36 12.46
C ASN A 1142 -42.09 -45.91 11.36
N ASN A 1143 -42.61 -46.37 10.21
CA ASN A 1143 -41.81 -46.90 9.10
C ASN A 1143 -42.33 -46.40 7.74
N GLY A 1144 -41.46 -45.79 6.94
CA GLY A 1144 -41.72 -45.39 5.55
C GLY A 1144 -40.43 -45.01 4.84
N THR A 1145 -40.27 -45.46 3.60
CA THR A 1145 -39.06 -45.21 2.78
C THR A 1145 -39.41 -44.31 1.61
N ILE A 1146 -38.63 -43.25 1.42
CA ILE A 1146 -38.75 -42.34 0.28
C ILE A 1146 -37.50 -42.39 -0.60
N HIS A 1147 -37.66 -42.07 -1.88
CA HIS A 1147 -36.57 -41.90 -2.83
C HIS A 1147 -36.23 -40.42 -2.93
N GLY A 1148 -34.98 -40.04 -2.68
CA GLY A 1148 -34.60 -38.62 -2.70
C GLY A 1148 -33.15 -38.33 -2.39
N ASP A 1149 -32.75 -37.08 -2.58
CA ASP A 1149 -31.54 -36.52 -2.00
C ASP A 1149 -31.86 -36.03 -0.58
N LYS A 1150 -31.45 -36.82 0.42
CA LYS A 1150 -31.71 -36.54 1.83
C LYS A 1150 -31.23 -35.14 2.25
N PHE A 1151 -30.05 -34.72 1.79
CA PHE A 1151 -29.47 -33.44 2.17
C PHE A 1151 -30.26 -32.27 1.59
N ARG A 1152 -30.73 -32.38 0.35
CA ARG A 1152 -31.57 -31.35 -0.29
C ARG A 1152 -32.95 -31.26 0.34
N LEU A 1153 -33.54 -32.39 0.72
CA LEU A 1153 -34.81 -32.41 1.43
C LEU A 1153 -34.68 -31.84 2.85
N GLU A 1154 -33.57 -32.11 3.55
CA GLU A 1154 -33.27 -31.48 4.84
C GLU A 1154 -33.19 -29.96 4.71
N GLN A 1155 -32.47 -29.44 3.71
CA GLN A 1155 -32.41 -28.01 3.39
C GLN A 1155 -33.80 -27.43 3.12
N THR A 1156 -34.64 -28.17 2.40
CA THR A 1156 -36.01 -27.75 2.06
C THR A 1156 -36.88 -27.61 3.30
N LEU A 1157 -36.90 -28.62 4.16
CA LEU A 1157 -37.67 -28.60 5.41
C LEU A 1157 -37.15 -27.55 6.38
N MET A 1158 -35.83 -27.38 6.48
CA MET A 1158 -35.24 -26.32 7.30
C MET A 1158 -35.58 -24.92 6.80
N ASN A 1159 -35.67 -24.71 5.48
CA ASN A 1159 -36.12 -23.43 4.92
C ASN A 1159 -37.58 -23.12 5.28
N LEU A 1160 -38.46 -24.13 5.23
CA LEU A 1160 -39.86 -23.98 5.65
C LEU A 1160 -39.97 -23.68 7.16
N ILE A 1161 -39.20 -24.39 7.98
CA ILE A 1161 -39.17 -24.21 9.44
C ILE A 1161 -38.62 -22.82 9.83
N ASN A 1162 -37.53 -22.37 9.21
CA ASN A 1162 -37.00 -21.04 9.46
C ASN A 1162 -38.01 -19.95 9.06
N ASN A 1163 -38.73 -20.13 7.96
CA ASN A 1163 -39.80 -19.22 7.58
C ASN A 1163 -40.96 -19.20 8.57
N ALA A 1164 -41.36 -20.36 9.09
CA ALA A 1164 -42.36 -20.49 10.15
C ALA A 1164 -41.93 -19.80 11.45
N ILE A 1165 -40.66 -19.99 11.88
CA ILE A 1165 -40.10 -19.34 13.07
C ILE A 1165 -40.09 -17.81 12.91
N ASP A 1166 -39.60 -17.30 11.78
CA ASP A 1166 -39.54 -15.87 11.50
C ASP A 1166 -40.94 -15.22 11.50
N ALA A 1167 -41.98 -15.95 11.09
CA ALA A 1167 -43.36 -15.46 11.04
C ALA A 1167 -44.02 -15.31 12.42
N MET A 1168 -43.46 -15.96 13.46
CA MET A 1168 -44.00 -15.93 14.83
C MET A 1168 -43.37 -14.83 15.70
N THR A 1169 -42.35 -14.11 15.21
CA THR A 1169 -41.60 -13.03 15.87
C THR A 1169 -41.04 -13.37 17.26
N ASP A 1170 -41.87 -13.42 18.31
CA ASP A 1170 -41.45 -13.65 19.70
C ASP A 1170 -42.19 -14.81 20.41
N LYS A 1171 -43.37 -15.25 19.95
CA LYS A 1171 -44.13 -16.33 20.60
C LYS A 1171 -44.99 -17.09 19.58
N GLY A 1172 -45.14 -18.39 19.77
CA GLY A 1172 -46.02 -19.19 18.90
C GLY A 1172 -45.85 -20.68 19.06
N ILE A 1173 -46.56 -21.43 18.24
CA ILE A 1173 -46.48 -22.89 18.18
C ILE A 1173 -45.99 -23.29 16.80
N LEU A 1174 -44.85 -23.96 16.75
CA LEU A 1174 -44.38 -24.68 15.57
C LEU A 1174 -44.83 -26.13 15.69
N SER A 1175 -45.62 -26.63 14.75
CA SER A 1175 -46.03 -28.03 14.73
C SER A 1175 -45.48 -28.76 13.51
N ILE A 1176 -44.84 -29.90 13.73
CA ILE A 1176 -44.39 -30.81 12.67
C ILE A 1176 -45.19 -32.11 12.81
N HIS A 1177 -45.98 -32.46 11.78
CA HIS A 1177 -46.84 -33.64 11.78
C HIS A 1177 -46.50 -34.55 10.60
N LEU A 1178 -46.03 -35.76 10.89
CA LEU A 1178 -45.73 -36.81 9.93
C LEU A 1178 -46.86 -37.84 9.93
N TYR A 1179 -47.54 -38.05 8.79
CA TYR A 1179 -48.65 -39.01 8.69
C TYR A 1179 -48.79 -39.63 7.30
N ARG A 1180 -49.45 -40.80 7.22
CA ARG A 1180 -49.72 -41.51 5.95
C ARG A 1180 -51.13 -41.17 5.50
N SER A 1181 -51.29 -40.84 4.22
CA SER A 1181 -52.60 -40.74 3.58
C SER A 1181 -52.53 -41.52 2.28
N GLU A 1182 -53.40 -42.53 2.13
CA GLU A 1182 -53.40 -43.46 1.00
C GLU A 1182 -52.02 -44.11 0.78
N ASN A 1183 -51.34 -43.77 -0.33
CA ASN A 1183 -50.03 -44.28 -0.74
C ASN A 1183 -48.92 -43.21 -0.69
N ARG A 1184 -49.13 -42.15 0.10
CA ARG A 1184 -48.20 -41.01 0.23
C ARG A 1184 -47.85 -40.74 1.69
N ILE A 1185 -46.59 -40.35 1.90
CA ILE A 1185 -46.08 -39.88 3.20
C ILE A 1185 -46.14 -38.36 3.20
N ASN A 1186 -46.84 -37.78 4.17
CA ASN A 1186 -47.06 -36.34 4.28
C ASN A 1186 -46.30 -35.77 5.49
N ILE A 1187 -45.67 -34.62 5.27
CA ILE A 1187 -45.03 -33.80 6.30
C ILE A 1187 -45.74 -32.46 6.34
N ASP A 1188 -46.48 -32.21 7.42
CA ASP A 1188 -47.10 -30.93 7.72
C ASP A 1188 -46.18 -30.10 8.61
N ILE A 1189 -45.78 -28.92 8.15
CA ILE A 1189 -45.10 -27.89 8.95
C ILE A 1189 -46.09 -26.75 9.12
N SER A 1190 -46.56 -26.51 10.34
CA SER A 1190 -47.49 -25.41 10.64
C SER A 1190 -46.96 -24.45 11.70
N ASP A 1191 -47.29 -23.18 11.56
CA ASP A 1191 -47.02 -22.11 12.52
C ASP A 1191 -48.31 -21.38 12.93
N THR A 1192 -48.24 -20.62 14.02
CA THR A 1192 -49.29 -19.72 14.49
C THR A 1192 -48.93 -18.23 14.28
N GLY A 1193 -48.14 -17.93 13.25
CA GLY A 1193 -47.62 -16.60 12.95
C GLY A 1193 -48.63 -15.71 12.21
N CYS A 1194 -48.11 -14.68 11.53
CA CYS A 1194 -48.92 -13.65 10.87
C CYS A 1194 -49.77 -14.15 9.68
N GLY A 1195 -49.51 -15.34 9.15
CA GLY A 1195 -50.23 -15.90 7.99
C GLY A 1195 -50.07 -15.09 6.69
N MET A 1196 -50.73 -15.52 5.62
CA MET A 1196 -50.62 -14.94 4.28
C MET A 1196 -51.99 -14.69 3.64
N SER A 1197 -52.08 -13.64 2.81
CA SER A 1197 -53.26 -13.36 2.00
C SER A 1197 -53.36 -14.30 0.78
N GLN A 1198 -54.56 -14.48 0.21
CA GLN A 1198 -54.75 -15.26 -1.02
C GLN A 1198 -53.93 -14.73 -2.21
N GLU A 1199 -53.66 -13.42 -2.24
CA GLU A 1199 -52.84 -12.81 -3.28
C GLU A 1199 -51.34 -13.13 -3.09
N THR A 1200 -50.88 -13.17 -1.84
CA THR A 1200 -49.52 -13.57 -1.47
C THR A 1200 -49.27 -15.05 -1.77
N ILE A 1201 -50.25 -15.92 -1.49
CA ILE A 1201 -50.15 -17.37 -1.76
C ILE A 1201 -49.94 -17.64 -3.25
N LYS A 1202 -50.66 -16.93 -4.13
CA LYS A 1202 -50.51 -17.06 -5.60
C LYS A 1202 -49.10 -16.71 -6.11
N LYS A 1203 -48.38 -15.85 -5.40
CA LYS A 1203 -47.02 -15.40 -5.76
C LYS A 1203 -45.92 -16.11 -4.97
N LEU A 1204 -46.26 -16.97 -4.01
CA LEU A 1204 -45.33 -17.52 -3.02
C LEU A 1204 -44.11 -18.24 -3.62
N PHE A 1205 -44.32 -19.01 -4.69
CA PHE A 1205 -43.26 -19.76 -5.37
C PHE A 1205 -42.66 -19.01 -6.57
N THR A 1206 -43.11 -17.78 -6.85
CA THR A 1206 -42.52 -16.96 -7.92
C THR A 1206 -41.13 -16.49 -7.50
N PRO A 1207 -40.08 -16.70 -8.33
CA PRO A 1207 -38.74 -16.23 -8.00
C PRO A 1207 -38.71 -14.73 -7.71
N PHE A 1208 -37.92 -14.31 -6.72
CA PHE A 1208 -37.74 -12.92 -6.26
C PHE A 1208 -38.90 -12.31 -5.46
N PHE A 1209 -40.01 -13.04 -5.27
CA PHE A 1209 -41.10 -12.59 -4.42
C PHE A 1209 -40.77 -12.79 -2.93
N THR A 1210 -40.96 -11.74 -2.13
CA THR A 1210 -40.81 -11.79 -0.68
C THR A 1210 -41.73 -10.76 -0.03
N SER A 1211 -42.33 -11.11 1.09
CA SER A 1211 -43.08 -10.19 1.97
C SER A 1211 -42.23 -9.66 3.13
N LYS A 1212 -41.00 -10.16 3.30
CA LYS A 1212 -40.06 -9.77 4.37
C LYS A 1212 -39.23 -8.55 3.95
N SER A 1213 -38.89 -7.69 4.92
CA SER A 1213 -37.99 -6.54 4.71
C SER A 1213 -36.53 -6.93 4.43
N THR A 1214 -36.16 -8.19 4.68
CA THR A 1214 -34.82 -8.76 4.47
C THR A 1214 -34.94 -10.13 3.81
N GLY A 1215 -34.26 -10.33 2.67
CA GLY A 1215 -34.16 -11.62 1.98
C GLY A 1215 -34.47 -11.53 0.48
N PHE A 1216 -33.76 -12.33 -0.32
CA PHE A 1216 -33.76 -12.21 -1.78
C PHE A 1216 -35.07 -12.63 -2.47
N GLY A 1217 -35.94 -13.37 -1.76
CA GLY A 1217 -37.17 -13.96 -2.32
C GLY A 1217 -36.92 -15.20 -3.18
N LEU A 1218 -35.76 -15.86 -3.01
CA LEU A 1218 -35.37 -17.06 -3.75
C LEU A 1218 -35.63 -18.35 -2.98
N GLY A 1219 -35.76 -18.29 -1.65
CA GLY A 1219 -35.88 -19.49 -0.81
C GLY A 1219 -37.09 -20.37 -1.18
N MET A 1220 -38.26 -19.77 -1.41
CA MET A 1220 -39.47 -20.53 -1.75
C MET A 1220 -39.46 -21.08 -3.17
N SER A 1221 -38.87 -20.38 -4.14
CA SER A 1221 -38.70 -20.92 -5.50
C SER A 1221 -37.71 -22.09 -5.52
N ILE A 1222 -36.63 -22.02 -4.72
CA ILE A 1222 -35.68 -23.14 -4.58
C ILE A 1222 -36.35 -24.34 -3.89
N VAL A 1223 -37.16 -24.11 -2.85
CA VAL A 1223 -37.96 -25.16 -2.19
C VAL A 1223 -38.87 -25.86 -3.21
N LYS A 1224 -39.53 -25.10 -4.09
CA LYS A 1224 -40.39 -25.66 -5.14
C LYS A 1224 -39.60 -26.48 -6.15
N ASP A 1225 -38.48 -25.95 -6.64
CA ASP A 1225 -37.59 -26.66 -7.58
C ASP A 1225 -37.06 -27.98 -7.01
N ILE A 1226 -36.66 -27.99 -5.74
CA ILE A 1226 -36.18 -29.22 -5.07
C ILE A 1226 -37.33 -30.22 -4.95
N ILE A 1227 -38.51 -29.81 -4.48
CA ILE A 1227 -39.67 -30.70 -4.30
C ILE A 1227 -40.12 -31.29 -5.64
N ASP A 1228 -40.18 -30.48 -6.70
CA ASP A 1228 -40.57 -30.94 -8.03
C ASP A 1228 -39.55 -31.93 -8.60
N ALA A 1229 -38.26 -31.73 -8.34
CA ALA A 1229 -37.22 -32.68 -8.73
C ALA A 1229 -37.29 -34.02 -7.99
N HIS A 1230 -37.97 -34.08 -6.85
CA HIS A 1230 -38.20 -35.30 -6.07
C HIS A 1230 -39.55 -35.97 -6.38
N HIS A 1231 -40.25 -35.51 -7.44
CA HIS A 1231 -41.61 -35.94 -7.78
C HIS A 1231 -42.60 -35.81 -6.59
N ALA A 1232 -42.30 -34.92 -5.65
CA ALA A 1232 -43.13 -34.64 -4.48
C ALA A 1232 -44.04 -33.44 -4.76
N THR A 1233 -45.09 -33.26 -3.95
CA THR A 1233 -45.98 -32.10 -4.06
C THR A 1233 -45.93 -31.27 -2.79
N ILE A 1234 -45.95 -29.95 -2.93
CA ILE A 1234 -46.07 -29.00 -1.81
C ILE A 1234 -47.37 -28.22 -1.93
N ASN A 1235 -48.18 -28.25 -0.86
CA ASN A 1235 -49.41 -27.49 -0.74
C ASN A 1235 -49.30 -26.51 0.43
N VAL A 1236 -49.95 -25.35 0.30
CA VAL A 1236 -49.96 -24.31 1.34
C VAL A 1236 -51.39 -23.94 1.70
N LYS A 1237 -51.69 -23.88 3.00
CA LYS A 1237 -52.91 -23.30 3.56
C LYS A 1237 -52.51 -22.23 4.55
N SER A 1238 -53.03 -21.02 4.41
CA SER A 1238 -52.68 -19.90 5.30
C SER A 1238 -53.87 -18.96 5.44
N GLU A 1239 -54.07 -18.45 6.65
CA GLU A 1239 -55.05 -17.41 6.96
C GLU A 1239 -54.36 -16.28 7.73
N VAL A 1240 -54.64 -15.04 7.35
CA VAL A 1240 -54.04 -13.85 7.97
C VAL A 1240 -54.32 -13.85 9.48
N ASN A 1241 -53.27 -13.69 10.28
CA ASN A 1241 -53.24 -13.75 11.75
C ASN A 1241 -53.61 -15.10 12.39
N LYS A 1242 -53.71 -16.19 11.61
CA LYS A 1242 -53.90 -17.56 12.15
C LYS A 1242 -52.75 -18.52 11.84
N GLY A 1243 -51.76 -18.07 11.07
CA GLY A 1243 -50.56 -18.83 10.73
C GLY A 1243 -50.65 -19.57 9.39
N THR A 1244 -49.59 -20.31 9.08
CA THR A 1244 -49.44 -21.04 7.80
C THR A 1244 -49.21 -22.51 8.04
N ARG A 1245 -49.70 -23.36 7.14
CA ARG A 1245 -49.39 -24.78 7.03
C ARG A 1245 -48.84 -25.09 5.64
N PHE A 1246 -47.67 -25.71 5.61
CA PHE A 1246 -47.10 -26.34 4.42
C PHE A 1246 -47.21 -27.86 4.55
N THR A 1247 -47.75 -28.51 3.53
CA THR A 1247 -47.85 -29.96 3.43
C THR A 1247 -46.95 -30.42 2.29
N VAL A 1248 -45.91 -31.19 2.59
CA VAL A 1248 -45.04 -31.83 1.58
C VAL A 1248 -45.38 -33.31 1.52
N SER A 1249 -45.75 -33.80 0.32
CA SER A 1249 -46.23 -35.16 0.11
C SER A 1249 -45.29 -35.94 -0.82
N PHE A 1250 -44.77 -37.05 -0.33
CA PHE A 1250 -43.89 -37.97 -1.06
C PHE A 1250 -44.63 -39.25 -1.44
N GLU A 1251 -44.27 -39.88 -2.54
CA GLU A 1251 -44.69 -41.25 -2.82
C GLU A 1251 -43.91 -42.23 -1.96
N GLU A 1252 -44.59 -43.20 -1.36
CA GLU A 1252 -43.96 -44.22 -0.54
C GLU A 1252 -43.44 -45.37 -1.42
N ILE A 1253 -42.17 -45.74 -1.25
CA ILE A 1253 -41.64 -46.93 -1.90
C ILE A 1253 -42.13 -48.16 -1.12
N LYS A 1254 -43.07 -48.91 -1.71
CA LYS A 1254 -43.38 -50.25 -1.21
C LYS A 1254 -42.14 -51.12 -1.40
N LYS A 1255 -41.65 -51.75 -0.32
CA LYS A 1255 -40.74 -52.90 -0.46
C LYS A 1255 -41.44 -53.89 -1.40
N LYS A 1256 -40.91 -54.09 -2.61
CA LYS A 1256 -41.14 -55.35 -3.30
C LYS A 1256 -40.69 -56.43 -2.33
N GLU A 1257 -41.59 -57.37 -2.01
CA GLU A 1257 -41.16 -58.63 -1.44
C GLU A 1257 -40.08 -59.21 -2.37
N ILE A 1258 -38.97 -59.54 -1.72
CA ILE A 1258 -37.66 -60.04 -2.16
C ILE A 1258 -37.52 -60.39 -3.64
#